data_AF-A0A6G3RMQ6-F1
#
_entry.id   AF-A0A6G3RMQ6-F1
#
_cell.length_a   1.000
_cell.length_b   1.000
_cell.length_c   1.000
_cell.angle_alpha   90.00
_cell.angle_beta   90.00
_cell.angle_gamma   90.00
#
_symmetry.space_group_name_H-M   'P 1'
#
loop_
_entity.id
_entity.type
_entity.pdbx_description
1 polymer ?
#
loop_
_entity_poly.entity_id
_entity_poly.type
_entity_poly.pdbx_seq_one_letter_code
_entity_poly.pdbx_strand_id
1 'polypeptide(L)'
;MTDTESQPENASANQPEDGVEEPAGGTPTRTALITGETFEVRAVQYTVVDGQGIVEGDIIIGLDEDLQRRTAELRDAAAQGAVGVADAILPGGTVDLTKRGAVQPAAIVVPAQGRRWPGGVIPFLLDDSLTPAARTAVQQAIDHWHDRTRLALRPRNDTDAAWVNFRDATGCASWIGRQGGGQDVKIGADCGTGGAIHEIGHAVGLWHEQSREDRDLFVSIIWQNIESDHVHNFEQHISDGDDVGPYDYGSIMHYGPRAFGIVDPATGLRKTTVVAERNLPPGVSMGQRNGLSVGDRAAVAVMYAGVYPGTHNVWLGRFQGQSGTDLLYYSPTRRHWFLGRTTAGTLGFSDVGDTSGFGDSTDGRPFWTGDFTGGGRTEIMFHYPGDQNWWLGTVTNGQLHWSLVGNTAGFGDITHNPFWAGDFLGNGRTHLLFCYPCDQNWWLGSAESGRLIWSLVGNTAGFGDVTHNPFWTGDFTGGGRTEIMFHYPGDQNWWLGTVTNGQLHWSLVGNTAGFGDVSHNPFWTGRFTGDSRTNLLFHYAGDQNWWLGSLTNGQLTWAFVGNTTGFGDVTGNPFWTGDFTGDGRTDLVFHYPGDQNWWLGTLQQVPGENARCQVLRSEIAGHRATIRALQQVRDALDPRLDREEIKEINRQITGLRQTITTKQSEMAALACPATPNPGGVQLVWSLVGNTAGFGSFADGRPVWAGDFTGDGRADLLFHYRGDLNWWRGSVIGGTLNWTLAANW
;
A
#
# COMPACT_ATOMS: atom_id res chain seq x y z
N MET A 1 -87.88 26.23 -3.47
CA MET A 1 -88.08 27.66 -3.17
C MET A 1 -86.93 28.39 -3.84
N THR A 2 -87.30 29.22 -4.82
CA THR A 2 -86.58 30.36 -5.45
C THR A 2 -85.21 30.07 -6.09
N ASP A 3 -85.09 29.95 -7.42
CA ASP A 3 -85.24 30.96 -8.52
C ASP A 3 -84.21 32.10 -8.42
N THR A 4 -83.19 32.08 -9.30
CA THR A 4 -82.98 32.90 -10.53
C THR A 4 -82.42 34.30 -10.23
N GLU A 5 -81.33 34.76 -10.85
CA GLU A 5 -81.21 35.54 -12.11
C GLU A 5 -79.74 36.03 -12.17
N SER A 6 -79.05 36.41 -13.26
CA SER A 6 -79.39 36.79 -14.64
C SER A 6 -78.08 36.98 -15.43
N GLN A 7 -78.04 36.55 -16.70
CA GLN A 7 -77.13 37.08 -17.75
C GLN A 7 -77.67 38.43 -18.28
N PRO A 8 -76.93 39.21 -19.12
CA PRO A 8 -76.93 39.04 -20.60
C PRO A 8 -75.59 39.51 -21.26
N GLU A 9 -75.25 39.45 -22.57
CA GLU A 9 -75.87 39.06 -23.85
C GLU A 9 -74.77 39.02 -24.96
N ASN A 10 -74.97 38.15 -25.98
CA ASN A 10 -74.69 38.30 -27.44
C ASN A 10 -73.27 38.62 -28.00
N ALA A 11 -72.79 38.08 -29.13
CA ALA A 11 -73.45 37.47 -30.30
C ALA A 11 -72.51 36.60 -31.17
N SER A 12 -73.15 35.76 -32.00
CA SER A 12 -72.80 35.35 -33.37
C SER A 12 -72.05 34.03 -33.64
N ALA A 13 -72.81 33.12 -34.26
CA ALA A 13 -72.46 31.90 -34.99
C ALA A 13 -71.34 32.03 -36.05
N ASN A 14 -70.55 30.98 -36.31
CA ASN A 14 -70.79 29.95 -37.34
C ASN A 14 -69.56 29.01 -37.54
N GLN A 15 -69.82 27.69 -37.50
CA GLN A 15 -69.19 26.56 -38.23
C GLN A 15 -67.69 26.18 -38.09
N PRO A 16 -67.36 24.89 -38.33
CA PRO A 16 -66.11 24.25 -37.91
C PRO A 16 -65.07 24.19 -39.04
N GLU A 17 -63.81 24.48 -38.73
CA GLU A 17 -62.68 24.19 -39.60
C GLU A 17 -61.64 23.36 -38.84
N ASP A 18 -61.40 22.19 -39.42
CA ASP A 18 -60.13 21.51 -39.62
C ASP A 18 -59.32 21.04 -38.40
N GLY A 19 -59.22 19.71 -38.36
CA GLY A 19 -58.32 18.99 -37.49
C GLY A 19 -56.86 19.39 -37.73
N VAL A 20 -56.16 19.56 -36.63
CA VAL A 20 -54.73 19.32 -36.57
C VAL A 20 -54.59 17.90 -36.00
N GLU A 21 -54.31 16.94 -36.88
CA GLU A 21 -53.66 15.71 -36.48
C GLU A 21 -52.40 16.08 -35.69
N GLU A 22 -52.33 15.69 -34.42
CA GLU A 22 -51.04 15.62 -33.74
C GLU A 22 -50.15 14.66 -34.54
N PRO A 23 -48.95 15.09 -34.98
CA PRO A 23 -48.02 14.17 -35.58
C PRO A 23 -47.51 13.24 -34.48
N ALA A 24 -47.98 11.99 -34.50
CA ALA A 24 -47.35 10.86 -33.86
C ALA A 24 -45.93 10.70 -34.42
N GLY A 25 -44.96 11.30 -33.74
CA GLY A 25 -43.55 11.30 -34.13
C GLY A 25 -42.70 12.11 -33.17
N GLY A 26 -42.60 11.66 -31.91
CA GLY A 26 -41.66 12.26 -30.96
C GLY A 26 -40.23 12.19 -31.51
N THR A 27 -39.58 13.35 -31.61
CA THR A 27 -38.18 13.45 -32.03
C THR A 27 -37.33 12.52 -31.15
N PRO A 28 -36.44 11.67 -31.72
CA PRO A 28 -35.67 10.72 -30.92
C PRO A 28 -34.86 11.44 -29.84
N THR A 29 -35.11 11.11 -28.58
CA THR A 29 -34.29 11.56 -27.46
C THR A 29 -32.91 10.90 -27.57
N ARG A 30 -31.86 11.71 -27.49
CA ARG A 30 -30.46 11.27 -27.52
C ARG A 30 -29.80 11.54 -26.16
N THR A 31 -28.73 10.83 -25.87
CA THR A 31 -27.94 11.04 -24.66
C THR A 31 -26.61 11.69 -25.01
N ALA A 32 -26.25 12.75 -24.28
CA ALA A 32 -24.92 13.35 -24.31
C ALA A 32 -24.27 13.23 -22.94
N LEU A 33 -22.97 12.92 -22.91
CA LEU A 33 -22.14 13.05 -21.72
C LEU A 33 -21.53 14.45 -21.70
N ILE A 34 -21.86 15.22 -20.67
CA ILE A 34 -21.35 16.57 -20.46
C ILE A 34 -20.50 16.63 -19.21
N THR A 35 -19.58 17.59 -19.15
CA THR A 35 -18.75 17.88 -17.99
C THR A 35 -19.00 19.31 -17.50
N GLY A 36 -18.83 19.55 -16.20
CA GLY A 36 -19.05 20.85 -15.59
C GLY A 36 -17.95 21.24 -14.61
N GLU A 37 -17.95 22.49 -14.14
CA GLU A 37 -17.01 22.93 -13.10
C GLU A 37 -17.29 22.28 -11.74
N THR A 38 -18.53 21.84 -11.53
CA THR A 38 -19.03 21.30 -10.24
C THR A 38 -19.36 19.81 -10.29
N PHE A 39 -19.18 19.14 -11.42
CA PHE A 39 -19.40 17.71 -11.60
C PHE A 39 -18.51 17.17 -12.72
N GLU A 40 -18.03 15.92 -12.58
CA GLU A 40 -17.11 15.33 -13.56
C GLU A 40 -17.79 15.04 -14.90
N VAL A 41 -18.56 13.96 -15.00
CA VAL A 41 -19.30 13.56 -16.20
C VAL A 41 -20.75 13.27 -15.80
N ARG A 42 -21.71 13.81 -16.56
CA ARG A 42 -23.13 13.49 -16.40
C ARG A 42 -23.79 13.21 -17.73
N ALA A 43 -24.65 12.19 -17.76
CA ALA A 43 -25.53 11.95 -18.89
C ALA A 43 -26.73 12.91 -18.85
N VAL A 44 -27.04 13.50 -20.00
CA VAL A 44 -28.21 14.34 -20.19
C VAL A 44 -28.97 13.89 -21.43
N GLN A 45 -30.28 13.71 -21.27
CA GLN A 45 -31.19 13.44 -22.39
C GLN A 45 -31.53 14.74 -23.10
N TYR A 46 -31.41 14.77 -24.42
CA TYR A 46 -31.66 15.95 -25.24
C TYR A 46 -32.38 15.59 -26.53
N THR A 47 -33.08 16.57 -27.11
CA THR A 47 -33.69 16.48 -28.44
C THR A 47 -32.89 17.30 -29.44
N VAL A 48 -32.82 16.86 -30.69
CA VAL A 48 -32.14 17.61 -31.76
C VAL A 48 -33.13 18.53 -32.46
N VAL A 49 -32.84 19.83 -32.48
CA VAL A 49 -33.58 20.83 -33.24
C VAL A 49 -32.55 21.66 -34.01
N ASP A 50 -32.68 21.73 -35.34
CA ASP A 50 -31.76 22.45 -36.22
C ASP A 50 -30.27 22.12 -36.02
N GLY A 51 -29.96 20.84 -35.73
CA GLY A 51 -28.60 20.36 -35.47
C GLY A 51 -28.04 20.73 -34.09
N GLN A 52 -28.83 21.39 -33.25
CA GLN A 52 -28.50 21.74 -31.87
C GLN A 52 -29.18 20.77 -30.90
N GLY A 53 -28.45 20.39 -29.85
CA GLY A 53 -29.03 19.62 -28.76
C GLY A 53 -29.74 20.54 -27.76
N ILE A 54 -31.02 20.28 -27.53
CA ILE A 54 -31.88 21.03 -26.61
C ILE A 54 -32.31 20.13 -25.45
N VAL A 55 -32.11 20.60 -24.22
CA VAL A 55 -32.53 19.96 -22.97
C VAL A 55 -33.60 20.83 -22.30
N GLU A 56 -34.47 20.21 -21.51
CA GLU A 56 -35.56 20.89 -20.77
C GLU A 56 -36.52 21.73 -21.65
N GLY A 57 -36.45 21.59 -22.97
CA GLY A 57 -37.30 22.26 -23.94
C GLY A 57 -36.76 23.58 -24.48
N ASP A 58 -35.82 24.24 -23.79
CA ASP A 58 -35.33 25.57 -24.17
C ASP A 58 -33.82 25.81 -23.97
N ILE A 59 -33.07 24.86 -23.40
CA ILE A 59 -31.64 25.02 -23.11
C ILE A 59 -30.80 24.35 -24.21
N ILE A 60 -30.03 25.13 -24.97
CA ILE A 60 -29.08 24.60 -25.95
C ILE A 60 -27.79 24.18 -25.23
N ILE A 61 -27.41 22.91 -25.38
CA ILE A 61 -26.21 22.33 -24.74
C ILE A 61 -25.03 22.13 -25.72
N GLY A 62 -25.25 22.35 -27.02
CA GLY A 62 -24.20 22.28 -28.04
C GLY A 62 -24.71 21.80 -29.40
N LEU A 63 -23.80 21.65 -30.36
CA LEU A 63 -24.11 20.98 -31.64
C LEU A 63 -24.19 19.47 -31.41
N ASP A 64 -25.20 18.84 -32.01
CA ASP A 64 -25.43 17.39 -31.89
C ASP A 64 -24.19 16.56 -32.28
N GLU A 65 -23.51 16.92 -33.37
CA GLU A 65 -22.29 16.24 -33.81
C GLU A 65 -21.15 16.33 -32.78
N ASP A 66 -20.98 17.49 -32.13
CA ASP A 66 -19.95 17.70 -31.12
C ASP A 66 -20.28 16.96 -29.82
N LEU A 67 -21.55 16.97 -29.42
CA LEU A 67 -22.05 16.25 -28.25
C LEU A 67 -21.85 14.74 -28.40
N GLN A 68 -22.18 14.19 -29.57
CA GLN A 68 -21.99 12.77 -29.86
C GLN A 68 -20.50 12.40 -29.97
N ARG A 69 -19.66 13.25 -30.58
CA ARG A 69 -18.21 13.02 -30.65
C ARG A 69 -17.58 13.01 -29.25
N ARG A 70 -17.85 14.01 -28.41
CA ARG A 70 -17.35 14.07 -27.03
C ARG A 70 -17.83 12.90 -26.19
N THR A 71 -19.10 12.52 -26.34
CA THR A 71 -19.67 11.34 -25.68
C THR A 71 -18.92 10.07 -26.08
N ALA A 72 -18.62 9.89 -27.38
CA ALA A 72 -17.85 8.75 -27.85
C ALA A 72 -16.41 8.76 -27.32
N GLU A 73 -15.73 9.91 -27.33
CA GLU A 73 -14.36 10.07 -26.81
C GLU A 73 -14.29 9.74 -25.30
N LEU A 74 -15.24 10.23 -24.51
CA LEU A 74 -15.34 9.93 -23.07
C LEU A 74 -15.57 8.44 -22.82
N ARG A 75 -16.47 7.81 -23.58
CA ARG A 75 -16.74 6.37 -23.48
C ARG A 75 -15.56 5.52 -23.93
N ASP A 76 -14.84 5.93 -24.97
CA ASP A 76 -13.66 5.22 -25.46
C ASP A 76 -12.50 5.31 -24.46
N ALA A 77 -12.31 6.47 -23.82
CA ALA A 77 -11.35 6.63 -22.74
C ALA A 77 -11.73 5.80 -21.51
N ALA A 78 -12.99 5.82 -21.11
CA ALA A 78 -13.49 5.02 -19.98
C ALA A 78 -13.39 3.50 -20.24
N ALA A 79 -13.74 3.05 -21.44
CA ALA A 79 -13.67 1.62 -21.82
C ALA A 79 -12.25 1.06 -21.83
N GLN A 80 -11.22 1.89 -22.03
CA GLN A 80 -9.81 1.48 -21.89
C GLN A 80 -9.43 1.21 -20.43
N GLY A 81 -10.13 1.82 -19.47
CA GLY A 81 -9.95 1.61 -18.03
C GLY A 81 -10.84 0.53 -17.43
N ALA A 82 -11.96 0.17 -18.09
CA ALA A 82 -12.88 -0.86 -17.61
C ALA A 82 -12.20 -2.24 -17.57
N VAL A 83 -12.43 -2.97 -16.48
CA VAL A 83 -11.83 -4.29 -16.25
C VAL A 83 -12.89 -5.40 -16.30
N GLY A 84 -12.43 -6.64 -16.40
CA GLY A 84 -13.29 -7.81 -16.24
C GLY A 84 -12.49 -9.10 -16.14
N VAL A 85 -11.36 -9.07 -15.45
CA VAL A 85 -10.40 -10.19 -15.55
C VAL A 85 -10.87 -11.39 -14.73
N ALA A 86 -10.92 -12.56 -15.37
CA ALA A 86 -11.00 -13.86 -14.71
C ALA A 86 -9.59 -14.36 -14.31
N ASP A 87 -9.46 -14.98 -13.14
CA ASP A 87 -8.21 -15.56 -12.63
C ASP A 87 -7.68 -16.68 -13.55
N ALA A 88 -6.41 -16.59 -13.98
CA ALA A 88 -5.69 -17.74 -14.55
C ALA A 88 -4.15 -17.61 -14.47
N ILE A 89 -3.58 -17.24 -13.32
CA ILE A 89 -2.13 -17.38 -13.11
C ILE A 89 -1.88 -18.49 -12.08
N LEU A 90 -1.01 -19.44 -12.40
CA LEU A 90 -0.62 -20.55 -11.51
C LEU A 90 0.63 -20.17 -10.69
N PRO A 91 0.71 -20.54 -9.40
CA PRO A 91 1.88 -20.26 -8.57
C PRO A 91 3.16 -20.87 -9.14
N GLY A 92 4.28 -20.17 -8.96
CA GLY A 92 5.60 -20.56 -9.48
C GLY A 92 5.87 -20.17 -10.93
N GLY A 93 4.89 -19.59 -11.64
CA GLY A 93 5.08 -19.06 -13.00
C GLY A 93 5.73 -17.68 -13.01
N THR A 94 6.66 -17.46 -13.94
CA THR A 94 7.12 -16.11 -14.31
C THR A 94 6.05 -15.43 -15.14
N VAL A 95 5.69 -14.19 -14.77
CA VAL A 95 4.63 -13.42 -15.44
C VAL A 95 5.26 -12.29 -16.24
N ASP A 96 4.86 -12.17 -17.51
CA ASP A 96 5.20 -11.01 -18.33
C ASP A 96 4.39 -9.80 -17.87
N LEU A 97 4.97 -9.06 -16.94
CA LEU A 97 4.37 -7.89 -16.32
C LEU A 97 4.06 -6.75 -17.30
N THR A 98 4.74 -6.69 -18.45
CA THR A 98 4.46 -5.67 -19.48
C THR A 98 3.09 -5.83 -20.12
N LYS A 99 2.50 -7.02 -20.02
CA LYS A 99 1.14 -7.33 -20.49
C LYS A 99 0.11 -7.33 -19.37
N ARG A 100 0.56 -7.25 -18.11
CA ARG A 100 -0.31 -7.20 -16.94
C ARG A 100 -0.62 -5.73 -16.65
N GLY A 101 -1.86 -5.32 -16.89
CA GLY A 101 -2.37 -4.07 -16.33
C GLY A 101 -2.40 -4.15 -14.80
N ALA A 102 -2.23 -3.01 -14.11
CA ALA A 102 -2.43 -2.97 -12.68
C ALA A 102 -3.88 -3.36 -12.37
N VAL A 103 -4.08 -4.37 -11.54
CA VAL A 103 -5.42 -4.74 -11.10
C VAL A 103 -5.90 -3.67 -10.14
N GLN A 104 -6.99 -3.00 -10.51
CA GLN A 104 -7.58 -1.93 -9.72
C GLN A 104 -8.81 -2.48 -8.97
N PRO A 105 -9.04 -2.02 -7.74
CA PRO A 105 -10.29 -2.32 -7.03
C PRO A 105 -11.46 -1.73 -7.81
N ALA A 106 -12.58 -2.45 -7.92
CA ALA A 106 -13.71 -2.06 -8.77
C ALA A 106 -15.03 -2.44 -8.09
N ALA A 107 -15.70 -1.47 -7.46
CA ALA A 107 -17.05 -1.60 -6.93
C ALA A 107 -17.63 -0.22 -6.55
N ILE A 108 -18.95 -0.14 -6.37
CA ILE A 108 -19.57 0.88 -5.53
C ILE A 108 -19.78 0.34 -4.11
N VAL A 109 -19.24 1.03 -3.12
CA VAL A 109 -19.18 0.54 -1.73
C VAL A 109 -19.85 1.50 -0.76
N VAL A 110 -20.25 1.00 0.42
CA VAL A 110 -20.67 1.89 1.50
C VAL A 110 -19.49 2.73 2.03
N PRO A 111 -19.72 4.03 2.30
CA PRO A 111 -18.73 4.88 2.95
C PRO A 111 -18.29 4.36 4.31
N ALA A 112 -17.12 4.78 4.77
CA ALA A 112 -16.54 4.41 6.07
C ALA A 112 -17.23 5.12 7.26
N GLN A 113 -18.56 4.99 7.39
CA GLN A 113 -19.40 5.68 8.37
C GLN A 113 -20.14 4.71 9.32
N GLY A 114 -19.45 3.69 9.84
CA GLY A 114 -20.04 2.69 10.76
C GLY A 114 -20.98 1.67 10.12
N ARG A 115 -21.13 1.73 8.78
CA ARG A 115 -21.86 0.78 7.92
C ARG A 115 -21.05 -0.46 7.54
N ARG A 116 -19.75 -0.48 7.86
CA ARG A 116 -18.87 -1.65 7.64
C ARG A 116 -18.83 -2.52 8.89
N TRP A 117 -18.59 -3.81 8.72
CA TRP A 117 -18.49 -4.75 9.84
C TRP A 117 -17.18 -4.57 10.62
N PRO A 118 -17.21 -4.31 11.94
CA PRO A 118 -16.00 -4.13 12.72
C PRO A 118 -15.05 -5.32 12.60
N GLY A 119 -13.79 -5.04 12.29
CA GLY A 119 -12.76 -6.05 12.12
C GLY A 119 -13.03 -7.06 10.99
N GLY A 120 -13.96 -6.79 10.07
CA GLY A 120 -14.30 -7.72 8.97
C GLY A 120 -14.97 -9.03 9.42
N VAL A 121 -15.59 -9.03 10.61
CA VAL A 121 -16.29 -10.19 11.16
C VAL A 121 -17.80 -10.00 11.03
N ILE A 122 -18.47 -10.96 10.42
CA ILE A 122 -19.92 -10.98 10.18
C ILE A 122 -20.53 -12.15 10.95
N PRO A 123 -21.09 -11.92 12.14
CA PRO A 123 -21.84 -12.95 12.85
C PRO A 123 -23.09 -13.33 12.06
N PHE A 124 -23.43 -14.62 11.99
CA PHE A 124 -24.63 -15.09 11.29
C PHE A 124 -25.46 -16.09 12.09
N LEU A 125 -26.75 -16.14 11.76
CA LEU A 125 -27.69 -17.19 12.11
C LEU A 125 -28.27 -17.82 10.84
N LEU A 126 -28.59 -19.11 10.93
CA LEU A 126 -29.33 -19.83 9.89
C LEU A 126 -30.71 -20.14 10.46
N ASP A 127 -31.72 -19.42 9.99
CA ASP A 127 -33.10 -19.61 10.41
C ASP A 127 -33.60 -21.00 10.00
N ASP A 128 -34.49 -21.58 10.82
CA ASP A 128 -35.07 -22.90 10.57
C ASP A 128 -36.01 -22.92 9.34
N SER A 129 -36.44 -21.74 8.87
CA SER A 129 -37.21 -21.61 7.62
C SER A 129 -36.42 -21.98 6.37
N LEU A 130 -35.08 -21.94 6.40
CA LEU A 130 -34.26 -22.26 5.24
C LEU A 130 -34.49 -23.68 4.74
N THR A 131 -34.80 -23.81 3.45
CA THR A 131 -34.83 -25.11 2.79
C THR A 131 -33.43 -25.77 2.84
N PRO A 132 -33.33 -27.11 2.76
CA PRO A 132 -32.03 -27.79 2.73
C PRO A 132 -31.11 -27.31 1.59
N ALA A 133 -31.70 -27.00 0.42
CA ALA A 133 -30.98 -26.46 -0.73
C ALA A 133 -30.44 -25.05 -0.45
N ALA A 134 -31.27 -24.15 0.09
CA ALA A 134 -30.85 -22.81 0.47
C ALA A 134 -29.75 -22.83 1.55
N ARG A 135 -29.86 -23.72 2.55
CA ARG A 135 -28.82 -23.91 3.58
C ARG A 135 -27.49 -24.37 2.97
N THR A 136 -27.53 -25.25 1.98
CA THR A 136 -26.33 -25.70 1.26
C THR A 136 -25.71 -24.55 0.45
N ALA A 137 -26.52 -23.78 -0.25
CA ALA A 137 -26.09 -22.61 -1.01
C ALA A 137 -25.43 -21.55 -0.11
N VAL A 138 -26.02 -21.26 1.06
CA VAL A 138 -25.44 -20.33 2.05
C VAL A 138 -24.09 -20.83 2.54
N GLN A 139 -23.96 -22.13 2.86
CA GLN A 139 -22.67 -22.69 3.29
C GLN A 139 -21.60 -22.55 2.21
N GLN A 140 -21.91 -22.94 0.97
CA GLN A 140 -20.97 -22.82 -0.15
C GLN A 140 -20.60 -21.36 -0.45
N ALA A 141 -21.54 -20.43 -0.26
CA ALA A 141 -21.28 -19.00 -0.40
C ALA A 141 -20.36 -18.49 0.72
N ILE A 142 -20.56 -18.92 1.97
CA ILE A 142 -19.66 -18.61 3.09
C ILE A 142 -18.25 -19.14 2.79
N ASP A 143 -18.13 -20.39 2.33
CA ASP A 143 -16.85 -21.00 1.96
C ASP A 143 -16.18 -20.19 0.84
N HIS A 144 -16.93 -19.79 -0.20
CA HIS A 144 -16.41 -18.91 -1.26
C HIS A 144 -15.88 -17.58 -0.72
N TRP A 145 -16.59 -16.93 0.21
CA TRP A 145 -16.12 -15.68 0.83
C TRP A 145 -14.88 -15.89 1.70
N HIS A 146 -14.77 -17.01 2.43
CA HIS A 146 -13.59 -17.36 3.21
C HIS A 146 -12.38 -17.71 2.34
N ASP A 147 -12.59 -18.34 1.19
CA ASP A 147 -11.53 -18.74 0.26
C ASP A 147 -11.02 -17.59 -0.61
N ARG A 148 -11.85 -16.55 -0.80
CA ARG A 148 -11.58 -15.45 -1.73
C ARG A 148 -11.36 -14.10 -1.06
N THR A 149 -11.55 -14.01 0.25
CA THR A 149 -11.34 -12.78 1.03
C THR A 149 -10.78 -13.12 2.41
N ARG A 150 -10.47 -12.09 3.21
CA ARG A 150 -10.03 -12.26 4.61
C ARG A 150 -11.12 -11.96 5.63
N LEU A 151 -12.36 -11.79 5.17
CA LEU A 151 -13.51 -11.64 6.05
C LEU A 151 -13.82 -12.97 6.75
N ALA A 152 -14.46 -12.89 7.91
CA ALA A 152 -14.95 -14.06 8.62
C ALA A 152 -16.45 -13.96 8.84
N LEU A 153 -17.22 -14.77 8.12
CA LEU A 153 -18.56 -15.15 8.53
C LEU A 153 -18.48 -16.25 9.59
N ARG A 154 -18.98 -15.98 10.80
CA ARG A 154 -18.99 -16.97 11.90
C ARG A 154 -20.37 -17.09 12.53
N PRO A 155 -20.72 -18.24 13.14
CA PRO A 155 -21.93 -18.33 13.94
C PRO A 155 -22.00 -17.22 15.00
N ARG A 156 -23.19 -16.65 15.16
CA ARG A 156 -23.49 -15.64 16.17
C ARG A 156 -23.33 -16.21 17.58
N ASN A 157 -22.82 -15.38 18.50
CA ASN A 157 -22.86 -15.60 19.94
C ASN A 157 -23.70 -14.50 20.64
N ASP A 158 -23.99 -14.70 21.92
CA ASP A 158 -24.88 -13.80 22.69
C ASP A 158 -24.30 -12.39 22.91
N THR A 159 -22.99 -12.21 22.72
CA THR A 159 -22.32 -10.90 22.86
C THR A 159 -22.33 -10.08 21.57
N ASP A 160 -22.76 -10.65 20.46
CA ASP A 160 -22.79 -9.97 19.16
C ASP A 160 -23.92 -8.92 19.11
N ALA A 161 -23.53 -7.64 19.06
CA ALA A 161 -24.46 -6.51 18.96
C ALA A 161 -25.11 -6.34 17.57
N ALA A 162 -24.58 -7.01 16.54
CA ALA A 162 -25.16 -7.04 15.19
C ALA A 162 -24.84 -8.37 14.50
N TRP A 163 -25.74 -8.87 13.66
CA TRP A 163 -25.57 -10.13 12.94
C TRP A 163 -26.48 -10.20 11.71
N VAL A 164 -26.14 -11.08 10.78
CA VAL A 164 -26.99 -11.46 9.65
C VAL A 164 -27.87 -12.66 10.02
N ASN A 165 -29.13 -12.63 9.64
CA ASN A 165 -30.05 -13.76 9.77
C ASN A 165 -30.42 -14.29 8.38
N PHE A 166 -29.82 -15.41 7.97
CA PHE A 166 -30.19 -16.06 6.72
C PHE A 166 -31.53 -16.76 6.89
N ARG A 167 -32.51 -16.41 6.06
CA ARG A 167 -33.88 -16.93 6.15
C ARG A 167 -34.49 -17.19 4.78
N ASP A 168 -35.46 -18.09 4.73
CA ASP A 168 -36.23 -18.32 3.52
C ASP A 168 -37.18 -17.15 3.25
N ALA A 169 -37.37 -16.85 1.96
CA ALA A 169 -38.28 -15.83 1.47
C ALA A 169 -38.56 -16.03 -0.03
N THR A 170 -39.51 -15.25 -0.56
CA THR A 170 -39.65 -15.11 -2.02
C THR A 170 -38.54 -14.21 -2.56
N GLY A 171 -37.65 -14.78 -3.38
CA GLY A 171 -36.52 -14.07 -3.99
C GLY A 171 -35.28 -13.97 -3.10
N CYS A 172 -34.28 -13.25 -3.61
CA CYS A 172 -32.99 -13.01 -2.94
C CYS A 172 -32.88 -11.52 -2.63
N ALA A 173 -32.51 -11.17 -1.39
CA ALA A 173 -32.30 -9.78 -1.01
C ALA A 173 -31.52 -9.65 0.30
N SER A 174 -30.84 -8.53 0.47
CA SER A 174 -30.02 -8.23 1.63
C SER A 174 -29.98 -6.73 1.90
N TRP A 175 -29.73 -6.36 3.15
CA TRP A 175 -29.43 -4.98 3.51
C TRP A 175 -27.99 -4.64 3.11
N ILE A 176 -27.76 -3.39 2.67
CA ILE A 176 -26.42 -2.95 2.29
C ILE A 176 -25.60 -2.57 3.52
N GLY A 177 -24.54 -3.33 3.78
CA GLY A 177 -23.67 -3.14 4.93
C GLY A 177 -24.34 -3.50 6.26
N ARG A 178 -23.67 -3.15 7.35
CA ARG A 178 -24.10 -3.37 8.73
C ARG A 178 -25.19 -2.36 9.14
N GLN A 179 -26.35 -2.87 9.56
CA GLN A 179 -27.47 -2.04 10.04
C GLN A 179 -27.44 -1.79 11.55
N GLY A 180 -26.84 -2.69 12.33
CA GLY A 180 -26.98 -2.75 13.79
C GLY A 180 -28.12 -3.68 14.21
N GLY A 181 -27.93 -4.48 15.27
CA GLY A 181 -28.87 -5.57 15.59
C GLY A 181 -28.90 -6.67 14.54
N GLY A 182 -29.95 -7.49 14.56
CA GLY A 182 -30.15 -8.53 13.55
C GLY A 182 -30.69 -7.96 12.24
N GLN A 183 -30.07 -8.31 11.11
CA GLN A 183 -30.53 -7.95 9.76
C GLN A 183 -30.76 -9.20 8.90
N ASP A 184 -31.89 -9.28 8.21
CA ASP A 184 -32.22 -10.44 7.39
C ASP A 184 -31.43 -10.45 6.08
N VAL A 185 -30.97 -11.65 5.68
CA VAL A 185 -30.54 -11.98 4.33
C VAL A 185 -31.48 -13.06 3.81
N LYS A 186 -32.25 -12.70 2.78
CA LYS A 186 -33.30 -13.52 2.19
C LYS A 186 -32.70 -14.41 1.12
N ILE A 187 -32.85 -15.72 1.28
CA ILE A 187 -32.38 -16.73 0.34
C ILE A 187 -33.54 -17.67 0.00
N GLY A 188 -34.30 -17.32 -1.04
CA GLY A 188 -35.33 -18.20 -1.59
C GLY A 188 -34.76 -19.42 -2.32
N ALA A 189 -35.65 -20.37 -2.64
CA ALA A 189 -35.29 -21.65 -3.26
C ALA A 189 -34.49 -21.52 -4.57
N ASP A 190 -34.78 -20.50 -5.38
CA ASP A 190 -34.17 -20.31 -6.71
C ASP A 190 -32.88 -19.46 -6.69
N CYS A 191 -32.44 -18.97 -5.51
CA CYS A 191 -31.25 -18.11 -5.41
C CYS A 191 -29.95 -18.86 -5.76
N GLY A 192 -29.86 -20.13 -5.36
CA GLY A 192 -28.64 -20.93 -5.50
C GLY A 192 -27.42 -20.29 -4.82
N THR A 193 -26.25 -20.90 -5.04
CA THR A 193 -24.98 -20.47 -4.44
C THR A 193 -24.56 -19.08 -4.92
N GLY A 194 -24.69 -18.81 -6.23
CA GLY A 194 -24.35 -17.52 -6.82
C GLY A 194 -25.17 -16.35 -6.25
N GLY A 195 -26.48 -16.56 -6.06
CA GLY A 195 -27.34 -15.58 -5.40
C GLY A 195 -26.90 -15.35 -3.95
N ALA A 196 -26.62 -16.41 -3.20
CA ALA A 196 -26.12 -16.28 -1.83
C ALA A 196 -24.78 -15.52 -1.74
N ILE A 197 -23.84 -15.72 -2.68
CA ILE A 197 -22.58 -14.95 -2.73
C ILE A 197 -22.87 -13.45 -2.93
N HIS A 198 -23.78 -13.12 -3.85
CA HIS A 198 -24.23 -11.75 -4.14
C HIS A 198 -24.88 -11.08 -2.91
N GLU A 199 -25.79 -11.77 -2.24
CA GLU A 199 -26.49 -11.23 -1.06
C GLU A 199 -25.55 -11.02 0.14
N ILE A 200 -24.53 -11.88 0.28
CA ILE A 200 -23.45 -11.64 1.25
C ILE A 200 -22.64 -10.40 0.83
N GLY A 201 -22.39 -10.17 -0.47
CA GLY A 201 -21.75 -8.95 -0.97
C GLY A 201 -22.48 -7.67 -0.55
N HIS A 202 -23.81 -7.67 -0.66
CA HIS A 202 -24.63 -6.61 -0.09
C HIS A 202 -24.43 -6.45 1.42
N ALA A 203 -24.50 -7.53 2.19
CA ALA A 203 -24.30 -7.47 3.63
C ALA A 203 -22.90 -6.97 4.02
N VAL A 204 -21.88 -7.29 3.22
CA VAL A 204 -20.50 -6.78 3.37
C VAL A 204 -20.42 -5.28 3.10
N GLY A 205 -21.30 -4.75 2.25
CA GLY A 205 -21.43 -3.33 1.94
C GLY A 205 -21.17 -2.96 0.48
N LEU A 206 -21.34 -3.90 -0.46
CA LEU A 206 -21.27 -3.65 -1.89
C LEU A 206 -22.66 -3.28 -2.42
N TRP A 207 -22.75 -2.19 -3.18
CA TRP A 207 -23.92 -1.83 -3.98
C TRP A 207 -23.88 -2.55 -5.34
N HIS A 208 -24.92 -2.39 -6.15
CA HIS A 208 -24.92 -2.96 -7.51
C HIS A 208 -24.01 -2.17 -8.44
N GLU A 209 -23.21 -2.84 -9.27
CA GLU A 209 -22.22 -2.16 -10.12
C GLU A 209 -22.85 -1.15 -11.09
N GLN A 210 -24.03 -1.45 -11.65
CA GLN A 210 -24.72 -0.53 -12.56
C GLN A 210 -25.31 0.72 -11.87
N SER A 211 -25.17 0.84 -10.55
CA SER A 211 -25.63 2.00 -9.78
C SER A 211 -24.52 2.99 -9.42
N ARG A 212 -23.29 2.75 -9.90
CA ARG A 212 -22.15 3.68 -9.80
C ARG A 212 -22.49 5.08 -10.33
N GLU A 213 -21.83 6.09 -9.80
CA GLU A 213 -21.98 7.48 -10.26
C GLU A 213 -21.47 7.65 -11.69
N ASP A 214 -20.45 6.89 -12.06
CA ASP A 214 -19.83 6.91 -13.39
C ASP A 214 -20.48 5.98 -14.42
N ARG A 215 -21.53 5.22 -14.05
CA ARG A 215 -22.07 4.10 -14.86
C ARG A 215 -22.49 4.48 -16.28
N ASP A 216 -22.92 5.72 -16.52
CA ASP A 216 -23.39 6.18 -17.85
C ASP A 216 -22.24 6.32 -18.88
N LEU A 217 -20.98 6.25 -18.43
CA LEU A 217 -19.80 6.07 -19.30
C LEU A 217 -19.69 4.64 -19.86
N PHE A 218 -20.34 3.67 -19.23
CA PHE A 218 -20.13 2.24 -19.48
C PHE A 218 -21.40 1.55 -19.99
N VAL A 219 -22.55 1.89 -19.42
CA VAL A 219 -23.83 1.28 -19.76
C VAL A 219 -24.91 2.33 -20.03
N SER A 220 -25.86 1.95 -20.89
CA SER A 220 -27.13 2.64 -21.06
C SER A 220 -28.24 1.87 -20.34
N ILE A 221 -29.07 2.59 -19.59
CA ILE A 221 -30.32 2.07 -19.03
C ILE A 221 -31.48 2.38 -19.98
N ILE A 222 -32.17 1.33 -20.46
CA ILE A 222 -33.36 1.46 -21.30
C ILE A 222 -34.59 1.56 -20.40
N TRP A 223 -34.83 2.75 -19.85
CA TRP A 223 -35.88 3.01 -18.86
C TRP A 223 -37.27 2.52 -19.29
N GLN A 224 -37.65 2.71 -20.56
CA GLN A 224 -38.98 2.27 -21.06
C GLN A 224 -39.18 0.75 -21.09
N ASN A 225 -38.11 -0.03 -20.94
CA ASN A 225 -38.18 -1.49 -20.93
C ASN A 225 -38.27 -2.06 -19.51
N ILE A 226 -38.19 -1.23 -18.48
CA ILE A 226 -38.20 -1.65 -17.07
C ILE A 226 -39.64 -1.74 -16.56
N GLU A 227 -39.92 -2.76 -15.76
CA GLU A 227 -41.18 -2.87 -15.02
C GLU A 227 -41.35 -1.66 -14.08
N SER A 228 -42.54 -1.05 -14.04
CA SER A 228 -42.75 0.27 -13.42
C SER A 228 -42.41 0.31 -11.93
N ASP A 229 -42.57 -0.80 -11.22
CA ASP A 229 -42.27 -0.96 -9.80
C ASP A 229 -40.77 -1.18 -9.52
N HIS A 230 -39.94 -1.34 -10.55
CA HIS A 230 -38.52 -1.65 -10.44
C HIS A 230 -37.59 -0.56 -11.00
N VAL A 231 -38.13 0.59 -11.42
CA VAL A 231 -37.35 1.72 -11.94
C VAL A 231 -36.28 2.18 -10.94
N HIS A 232 -36.62 2.24 -9.65
CA HIS A 232 -35.70 2.67 -8.58
C HIS A 232 -34.45 1.79 -8.44
N ASN A 233 -34.48 0.52 -8.88
CA ASN A 233 -33.32 -0.39 -8.83
C ASN A 233 -32.19 0.01 -9.82
N PHE A 234 -32.46 0.96 -10.71
CA PHE A 234 -31.52 1.46 -11.70
C PHE A 234 -31.08 2.89 -11.42
N GLU A 235 -31.49 3.48 -10.30
CA GLU A 235 -30.98 4.79 -9.88
C GLU A 235 -29.51 4.68 -9.42
N GLN A 236 -28.79 5.81 -9.50
CA GLN A 236 -27.38 5.88 -9.08
C GLN A 236 -27.28 6.24 -7.60
N HIS A 237 -26.30 5.68 -6.90
CA HIS A 237 -26.08 5.92 -5.46
C HIS A 237 -25.08 7.06 -5.20
N ILE A 238 -25.45 8.28 -5.63
CA ILE A 238 -24.60 9.48 -5.59
C ILE A 238 -24.36 10.01 -4.16
N SER A 239 -25.25 9.70 -3.21
CA SER A 239 -25.18 10.26 -1.86
C SER A 239 -24.77 9.26 -0.78
N ASP A 240 -24.83 7.97 -1.09
CA ASP A 240 -24.71 6.86 -0.13
C ASP A 240 -23.84 5.69 -0.63
N GLY A 241 -23.19 5.86 -1.78
CA GLY A 241 -22.13 5.00 -2.29
C GLY A 241 -20.85 5.78 -2.58
N ASP A 242 -19.72 5.08 -2.54
CA ASP A 242 -18.42 5.57 -3.00
C ASP A 242 -17.94 4.66 -4.13
N ASP A 243 -17.65 5.23 -5.30
CA ASP A 243 -17.05 4.51 -6.43
C ASP A 243 -15.57 4.22 -6.14
N VAL A 244 -15.19 2.94 -6.19
CA VAL A 244 -13.82 2.48 -6.01
C VAL A 244 -13.31 1.94 -7.34
N GLY A 245 -12.24 2.55 -7.85
CA GLY A 245 -11.54 2.26 -9.11
C GLY A 245 -12.44 2.05 -10.34
N PRO A 246 -12.01 1.34 -11.39
CA PRO A 246 -12.72 1.30 -12.68
C PRO A 246 -14.01 0.48 -12.61
N TYR A 247 -14.87 0.63 -13.62
CA TYR A 247 -16.10 -0.15 -13.76
C TYR A 247 -15.81 -1.63 -14.09
N ASP A 248 -16.50 -2.55 -13.40
CA ASP A 248 -16.35 -4.01 -13.58
C ASP A 248 -17.62 -4.67 -14.16
N TYR A 249 -17.65 -4.84 -15.48
CA TYR A 249 -18.74 -5.56 -16.17
C TYR A 249 -18.89 -7.02 -15.69
N GLY A 250 -17.84 -7.61 -15.13
CA GLY A 250 -17.81 -8.98 -14.63
C GLY A 250 -18.15 -9.11 -13.15
N SER A 251 -18.41 -8.00 -12.44
CA SER A 251 -18.76 -8.02 -11.03
C SER A 251 -19.98 -8.91 -10.78
N ILE A 252 -19.96 -9.70 -9.70
CA ILE A 252 -21.15 -10.45 -9.28
C ILE A 252 -22.29 -9.51 -8.89
N MET A 253 -21.97 -8.25 -8.57
CA MET A 253 -22.92 -7.20 -8.22
C MET A 253 -23.57 -6.54 -9.44
N HIS A 254 -23.11 -6.83 -10.66
CA HIS A 254 -23.70 -6.26 -11.88
C HIS A 254 -25.02 -6.97 -12.26
N TYR A 255 -26.01 -6.21 -12.71
CA TYR A 255 -27.23 -6.75 -13.31
C TYR A 255 -26.98 -7.40 -14.68
N GLY A 256 -27.76 -8.44 -14.99
CA GLY A 256 -27.79 -8.99 -16.33
C GLY A 256 -28.54 -8.05 -17.30
N PRO A 257 -28.34 -8.17 -18.63
CA PRO A 257 -28.93 -7.26 -19.61
C PRO A 257 -30.45 -7.15 -19.59
N ARG A 258 -31.17 -8.14 -19.03
CA ARG A 258 -32.64 -8.24 -19.01
C ARG A 258 -33.25 -8.16 -17.60
N ALA A 259 -32.47 -7.74 -16.61
CA ALA A 259 -32.94 -7.61 -15.23
C ALA A 259 -34.17 -6.69 -15.17
N PHE A 260 -35.24 -7.12 -14.49
CA PHE A 260 -36.50 -6.36 -14.33
C PHE A 260 -37.14 -5.85 -15.63
N GLY A 261 -36.81 -6.47 -16.77
CA GLY A 261 -37.41 -6.09 -18.05
C GLY A 261 -38.85 -6.54 -18.13
N ILE A 262 -39.69 -5.71 -18.77
CA ILE A 262 -41.07 -6.05 -19.11
C ILE A 262 -41.06 -7.36 -19.92
N VAL A 263 -41.87 -8.32 -19.48
CA VAL A 263 -42.03 -9.60 -20.18
C VAL A 263 -42.76 -9.35 -21.49
N ASP A 264 -42.14 -9.74 -22.60
CA ASP A 264 -42.79 -9.76 -23.91
C ASP A 264 -43.83 -10.89 -23.94
N PRO A 265 -45.14 -10.58 -24.10
CA PRO A 265 -46.19 -11.61 -24.12
C PRO A 265 -46.06 -12.61 -25.27
N ALA A 266 -45.39 -12.25 -26.36
CA ALA A 266 -45.24 -13.12 -27.53
C ALA A 266 -44.12 -14.16 -27.35
N THR A 267 -43.04 -13.80 -26.66
CA THR A 267 -41.86 -14.66 -26.49
C THR A 267 -41.70 -15.21 -25.07
N GLY A 268 -42.36 -14.62 -24.09
CA GLY A 268 -42.17 -14.90 -22.66
C GLY A 268 -40.83 -14.40 -22.11
N LEU A 269 -40.01 -13.72 -22.91
CA LEU A 269 -38.70 -13.22 -22.50
C LEU A 269 -38.80 -11.78 -21.98
N ARG A 270 -38.00 -11.47 -20.96
CA ARG A 270 -37.83 -10.09 -20.49
C ARG A 270 -37.09 -9.25 -21.53
N LYS A 271 -37.56 -8.03 -21.76
CA LYS A 271 -36.86 -7.04 -22.60
C LYS A 271 -35.50 -6.67 -21.99
N THR A 272 -34.57 -6.25 -22.85
CA THR A 272 -33.26 -5.73 -22.42
C THR A 272 -33.44 -4.39 -21.74
N THR A 273 -32.87 -4.23 -20.55
CA THR A 273 -32.90 -3.04 -19.70
C THR A 273 -31.52 -2.39 -19.54
N VAL A 274 -30.44 -3.16 -19.65
CA VAL A 274 -29.06 -2.66 -19.55
C VAL A 274 -28.28 -3.05 -20.81
N VAL A 275 -27.63 -2.07 -21.44
CA VAL A 275 -26.82 -2.27 -22.65
C VAL A 275 -25.43 -1.69 -22.41
N ALA A 276 -24.38 -2.48 -22.66
CA ALA A 276 -23.02 -1.98 -22.64
C ALA A 276 -22.79 -1.05 -23.84
N GLU A 277 -22.15 0.09 -23.60
CA GLU A 277 -21.86 1.11 -24.62
C GLU A 277 -20.72 0.71 -25.55
N ARG A 278 -19.93 -0.27 -25.13
CA ARG A 278 -18.80 -0.84 -25.86
C ARG A 278 -18.81 -2.36 -25.72
N ASN A 279 -18.04 -3.02 -26.58
CA ASN A 279 -17.85 -4.46 -26.51
C ASN A 279 -17.23 -4.84 -25.16
N LEU A 280 -17.80 -5.86 -24.52
CA LEU A 280 -17.26 -6.39 -23.28
C LEU A 280 -15.86 -6.98 -23.50
N PRO A 281 -14.98 -6.96 -22.48
CA PRO A 281 -13.70 -7.64 -22.57
C PRO A 281 -13.87 -9.15 -22.85
N PRO A 282 -12.89 -9.80 -23.52
CA PRO A 282 -12.97 -11.22 -23.81
C PRO A 282 -13.18 -12.08 -22.56
N GLY A 283 -14.19 -12.96 -22.57
CA GLY A 283 -14.51 -13.84 -21.45
C GLY A 283 -15.40 -13.22 -20.37
N VAL A 284 -15.85 -11.97 -20.55
CA VAL A 284 -16.68 -11.23 -19.58
C VAL A 284 -18.14 -11.23 -19.98
N SER A 285 -19.02 -11.39 -19.00
CA SER A 285 -20.46 -11.30 -19.17
C SER A 285 -21.11 -10.53 -18.03
N MET A 286 -21.90 -9.50 -18.36
CA MET A 286 -22.74 -8.80 -17.38
C MET A 286 -23.77 -9.75 -16.76
N GLY A 287 -23.92 -9.71 -15.44
CA GLY A 287 -24.88 -10.54 -14.71
C GLY A 287 -24.41 -11.95 -14.38
N GLN A 288 -23.11 -12.24 -14.46
CA GLN A 288 -22.57 -13.52 -14.00
C GLN A 288 -22.89 -13.75 -12.51
N ARG A 289 -23.09 -15.02 -12.13
CA ARG A 289 -23.36 -15.45 -10.75
C ARG A 289 -22.49 -16.66 -10.35
N ASN A 290 -21.29 -16.76 -10.94
CA ASN A 290 -20.36 -17.85 -10.69
C ASN A 290 -19.53 -17.61 -9.42
N GLY A 291 -19.23 -16.34 -9.10
CA GLY A 291 -18.48 -15.95 -7.91
C GLY A 291 -17.99 -14.50 -7.98
N LEU A 292 -17.35 -14.04 -6.90
CA LEU A 292 -16.69 -12.74 -6.84
C LEU A 292 -15.67 -12.58 -7.98
N SER A 293 -15.71 -11.45 -8.67
CA SER A 293 -14.69 -11.05 -9.63
C SER A 293 -13.38 -10.66 -8.91
N VAL A 294 -12.32 -10.44 -9.68
CA VAL A 294 -11.10 -9.82 -9.15
C VAL A 294 -11.39 -8.42 -8.58
N GLY A 295 -12.23 -7.64 -9.28
CA GLY A 295 -12.65 -6.29 -8.86
C GLY A 295 -13.39 -6.29 -7.52
N ASP A 296 -14.36 -7.19 -7.36
CA ASP A 296 -15.14 -7.36 -6.12
C ASP A 296 -14.21 -7.63 -4.92
N ARG A 297 -13.28 -8.58 -5.08
CA ARG A 297 -12.31 -8.98 -4.05
C ARG A 297 -11.37 -7.84 -3.67
N ALA A 298 -10.86 -7.10 -4.65
CA ALA A 298 -9.96 -5.97 -4.45
C ALA A 298 -10.67 -4.81 -3.75
N ALA A 299 -11.92 -4.52 -4.11
CA ALA A 299 -12.74 -3.52 -3.42
C ALA A 299 -12.95 -3.89 -1.94
N VAL A 300 -13.25 -5.17 -1.65
CA VAL A 300 -13.35 -5.66 -0.26
C VAL A 300 -12.03 -5.51 0.50
N ALA A 301 -10.89 -5.76 -0.14
CA ALA A 301 -9.58 -5.57 0.47
C ALA A 301 -9.25 -4.11 0.77
N VAL A 302 -9.77 -3.17 -0.02
CA VAL A 302 -9.72 -1.73 0.30
C VAL A 302 -10.65 -1.41 1.47
N MET A 303 -11.87 -1.94 1.47
CA MET A 303 -12.85 -1.67 2.52
C MET A 303 -12.41 -2.15 3.90
N TYR A 304 -11.74 -3.31 3.96
CA TYR A 304 -11.36 -4.03 5.18
C TYR A 304 -9.84 -4.26 5.26
N ALA A 305 -9.03 -3.25 4.90
CA ALA A 305 -7.57 -3.35 4.82
C ALA A 305 -6.86 -3.96 6.06
N GLY A 306 -7.41 -3.76 7.26
CA GLY A 306 -6.82 -4.25 8.52
C GLY A 306 -6.90 -5.78 8.71
N VAL A 307 -7.70 -6.49 7.92
CA VAL A 307 -7.80 -7.97 8.02
C VAL A 307 -6.85 -8.70 7.06
N TYR A 308 -6.11 -7.95 6.25
CA TYR A 308 -5.14 -8.48 5.28
C TYR A 308 -3.71 -8.39 5.85
N PRO A 309 -2.75 -9.12 5.24
CA PRO A 309 -1.33 -9.04 5.62
C PRO A 309 -0.82 -7.60 5.70
N GLY A 310 -0.21 -7.28 6.84
CA GLY A 310 0.15 -5.95 7.33
C GLY A 310 1.40 -6.01 8.20
N THR A 311 2.08 -4.89 8.40
CA THR A 311 3.23 -4.82 9.32
C THR A 311 2.88 -5.10 10.78
N HIS A 312 1.60 -5.01 11.16
CA HIS A 312 1.08 -5.23 12.50
C HIS A 312 0.60 -6.67 12.76
N ASN A 313 0.55 -7.52 11.73
CA ASN A 313 0.03 -8.89 11.84
C ASN A 313 0.86 -9.92 11.05
N VAL A 314 2.04 -9.53 10.54
CA VAL A 314 3.00 -10.42 9.87
C VAL A 314 4.39 -10.22 10.45
N TRP A 315 5.04 -11.33 10.80
CA TRP A 315 6.41 -11.37 11.30
C TRP A 315 7.27 -12.30 10.46
N LEU A 316 8.53 -11.91 10.26
CA LEU A 316 9.52 -12.71 9.54
C LEU A 316 10.44 -13.44 10.51
N GLY A 317 10.88 -14.64 10.13
CA GLY A 317 11.83 -15.40 10.94
C GLY A 317 12.07 -16.80 10.40
N ARG A 318 12.99 -17.52 11.03
CA ARG A 318 13.25 -18.95 10.79
C ARG A 318 12.44 -19.77 11.79
N PHE A 319 11.11 -19.71 11.72
CA PHE A 319 10.24 -20.32 12.74
C PHE A 319 10.37 -21.85 12.78
N GLN A 320 10.79 -22.50 11.69
CA GLN A 320 11.10 -23.93 11.66
C GLN A 320 12.58 -24.26 11.99
N GLY A 321 13.46 -23.26 12.12
CA GLY A 321 14.90 -23.43 12.31
C GLY A 321 15.67 -23.82 11.03
N GLN A 322 15.08 -23.59 9.86
CA GLN A 322 15.71 -23.80 8.55
C GLN A 322 16.42 -22.52 8.07
N SER A 323 17.21 -22.60 6.99
CA SER A 323 17.96 -21.44 6.47
C SER A 323 17.07 -20.35 5.87
N GLY A 324 15.97 -20.76 5.23
CA GLY A 324 15.00 -19.86 4.59
C GLY A 324 14.15 -19.06 5.59
N THR A 325 13.63 -17.94 5.10
CA THR A 325 12.75 -17.02 5.83
C THR A 325 11.31 -17.50 5.70
N ASP A 326 10.68 -17.76 6.84
CA ASP A 326 9.26 -18.06 6.97
C ASP A 326 8.48 -16.76 7.28
N LEU A 327 7.18 -16.78 7.02
CA LEU A 327 6.24 -15.75 7.46
C LEU A 327 5.33 -16.33 8.54
N LEU A 328 5.14 -15.61 9.63
CA LEU A 328 4.11 -15.90 10.61
C LEU A 328 3.04 -14.80 10.51
N TYR A 329 1.84 -15.16 10.08
CA TYR A 329 0.72 -14.24 9.86
C TYR A 329 -0.40 -14.52 10.86
N TYR A 330 -0.86 -13.50 11.57
CA TYR A 330 -2.07 -13.59 12.40
C TYR A 330 -3.28 -13.02 11.66
N SER A 331 -4.31 -13.84 11.47
CA SER A 331 -5.59 -13.41 10.91
C SER A 331 -6.48 -12.85 12.02
N PRO A 332 -6.78 -11.54 12.04
CA PRO A 332 -7.56 -10.93 13.14
C PRO A 332 -9.02 -11.40 13.15
N THR A 333 -9.58 -11.59 11.94
CA THR A 333 -10.94 -12.07 11.72
C THR A 333 -11.15 -13.49 12.21
N ARG A 334 -10.16 -14.36 11.98
CA ARG A 334 -10.22 -15.77 12.37
C ARG A 334 -9.67 -16.01 13.77
N ARG A 335 -8.82 -15.12 14.28
CA ARG A 335 -8.02 -15.27 15.51
C ARG A 335 -7.06 -16.46 15.47
N HIS A 336 -6.52 -16.72 14.29
CA HIS A 336 -5.64 -17.84 14.01
C HIS A 336 -4.31 -17.37 13.41
N TRP A 337 -3.27 -18.13 13.68
CA TRP A 337 -1.91 -17.96 13.17
C TRP A 337 -1.67 -18.90 12.01
N PHE A 338 -1.02 -18.38 10.98
CA PHE A 338 -0.67 -19.12 9.78
C PHE A 338 0.83 -18.99 9.54
N LEU A 339 1.50 -20.13 9.37
CA LEU A 339 2.89 -20.18 8.97
C LEU A 339 2.98 -20.30 7.44
N GLY A 340 3.46 -19.25 6.79
CA GLY A 340 3.78 -19.18 5.37
C GLY A 340 5.20 -19.65 5.08
N ARG A 341 5.36 -20.63 4.18
CA ARG A 341 6.66 -21.19 3.79
C ARG A 341 6.75 -21.34 2.28
N THR A 342 7.90 -21.02 1.73
CA THR A 342 8.18 -21.27 0.31
C THR A 342 8.75 -22.68 0.14
N THR A 343 8.11 -23.51 -0.66
CA THR A 343 8.62 -24.82 -1.07
C THR A 343 8.63 -24.88 -2.58
N ALA A 344 9.80 -25.17 -3.19
CA ALA A 344 9.97 -25.22 -4.64
C ALA A 344 9.43 -23.97 -5.38
N GLY A 345 9.64 -22.79 -4.79
CA GLY A 345 9.21 -21.51 -5.36
C GLY A 345 7.75 -21.13 -5.12
N THR A 346 6.96 -21.97 -4.45
CA THR A 346 5.56 -21.68 -4.10
C THR A 346 5.42 -21.43 -2.60
N LEU A 347 4.83 -20.30 -2.23
CA LEU A 347 4.47 -19.94 -0.86
C LEU A 347 3.16 -20.65 -0.47
N GLY A 348 3.21 -21.49 0.55
CA GLY A 348 2.04 -22.17 1.12
C GLY A 348 1.87 -21.81 2.59
N PHE A 349 0.63 -21.73 3.05
CA PHE A 349 0.32 -21.40 4.44
C PHE A 349 -0.36 -22.56 5.14
N SER A 350 0.07 -22.84 6.36
CA SER A 350 -0.57 -23.81 7.26
C SER A 350 -1.08 -23.09 8.51
N ASP A 351 -2.30 -23.37 8.92
CA ASP A 351 -2.81 -22.99 10.25
C ASP A 351 -1.94 -23.66 11.32
N VAL A 352 -1.40 -22.86 12.23
CA VAL A 352 -0.53 -23.33 13.33
C VAL A 352 -1.16 -23.12 14.71
N GLY A 353 -2.38 -22.61 14.82
CA GLY A 353 -3.09 -22.46 16.10
C GLY A 353 -3.68 -21.08 16.32
N ASP A 354 -4.34 -20.87 17.45
CA ASP A 354 -5.07 -19.64 17.78
C ASP A 354 -4.39 -18.80 18.89
N THR A 355 -5.05 -17.70 19.28
CA THR A 355 -4.69 -16.88 20.45
C THR A 355 -5.62 -17.12 21.64
N SER A 356 -6.18 -18.32 21.80
CA SER A 356 -7.11 -18.61 22.89
C SER A 356 -6.51 -18.21 24.25
N GLY A 357 -7.13 -17.21 24.90
CA GLY A 357 -6.69 -16.64 26.18
C GLY A 357 -6.03 -15.26 26.14
N PHE A 358 -5.57 -14.75 24.99
CA PHE A 358 -4.78 -13.50 24.90
C PHE A 358 -5.47 -12.30 24.23
N GLY A 359 -6.75 -12.45 23.86
CA GLY A 359 -7.48 -11.43 23.12
C GLY A 359 -7.05 -11.33 21.65
N ASP A 360 -7.27 -10.16 21.05
CA ASP A 360 -6.87 -9.88 19.67
C ASP A 360 -5.41 -9.39 19.63
N SER A 361 -4.52 -10.09 18.92
CA SER A 361 -3.12 -9.68 18.76
C SER A 361 -2.91 -8.50 17.81
N THR A 362 -3.98 -7.89 17.29
CA THR A 362 -3.91 -6.63 16.53
C THR A 362 -4.25 -5.38 17.34
N ASP A 363 -4.34 -5.49 18.67
CA ASP A 363 -4.61 -4.37 19.59
C ASP A 363 -3.47 -3.35 19.72
N GLY A 364 -2.45 -3.42 18.88
CA GLY A 364 -1.30 -2.51 18.86
C GLY A 364 -0.16 -2.90 19.80
N ARG A 365 -0.26 -4.03 20.51
CA ARG A 365 0.85 -4.50 21.35
C ARG A 365 2.09 -4.82 20.49
N PRO A 366 3.30 -4.52 20.97
CA PRO A 366 4.53 -4.90 20.29
C PRO A 366 4.79 -6.40 20.39
N PHE A 367 5.39 -6.94 19.33
CA PHE A 367 5.87 -8.32 19.24
C PHE A 367 7.34 -8.29 18.84
N TRP A 368 8.14 -9.10 19.50
CA TRP A 368 9.57 -9.27 19.20
C TRP A 368 9.83 -10.66 18.67
N THR A 369 10.67 -10.76 17.64
CA THR A 369 11.11 -12.04 17.09
C THR A 369 12.60 -12.26 17.32
N GLY A 370 12.99 -13.50 17.58
CA GLY A 370 14.38 -13.89 17.73
C GLY A 370 14.52 -15.31 18.28
N ASP A 371 15.75 -15.80 18.39
CA ASP A 371 16.08 -17.08 19.03
C ASP A 371 16.26 -16.88 20.54
N PHE A 372 15.16 -16.68 21.26
CA PHE A 372 15.17 -16.44 22.71
C PHE A 372 15.62 -17.68 23.47
N THR A 373 15.30 -18.88 22.98
CA THR A 373 15.63 -20.14 23.67
C THR A 373 17.05 -20.64 23.38
N GLY A 374 17.70 -20.14 22.32
CA GLY A 374 18.97 -20.66 21.80
C GLY A 374 18.82 -21.96 21.03
N GLY A 375 17.63 -22.22 20.50
CA GLY A 375 17.25 -23.44 19.79
C GLY A 375 17.55 -23.41 18.29
N GLY A 376 18.12 -22.31 17.78
CA GLY A 376 18.41 -22.10 16.35
C GLY A 376 17.18 -21.80 15.51
N ARG A 377 16.05 -21.45 16.14
CA ARG A 377 14.78 -21.10 15.48
C ARG A 377 14.33 -19.72 15.93
N THR A 378 13.53 -19.06 15.12
CA THR A 378 12.85 -17.84 15.55
C THR A 378 11.63 -18.19 16.38
N GLU A 379 11.50 -17.57 17.55
CA GLU A 379 10.31 -17.51 18.37
C GLU A 379 9.72 -16.10 18.36
N ILE A 380 8.47 -15.97 18.82
CA ILE A 380 7.78 -14.70 18.95
C ILE A 380 7.45 -14.43 20.42
N MET A 381 7.79 -13.25 20.93
CA MET A 381 7.55 -12.87 22.33
C MET A 381 6.72 -11.59 22.39
N PHE A 382 5.80 -11.51 23.35
CA PHE A 382 5.04 -10.28 23.62
C PHE A 382 4.66 -10.17 25.10
N HIS A 383 4.36 -8.93 25.52
CA HIS A 383 3.70 -8.64 26.79
C HIS A 383 2.22 -8.38 26.57
N TYR A 384 1.34 -9.03 27.34
CA TYR A 384 -0.10 -8.82 27.26
C TYR A 384 -0.59 -7.93 28.41
N PRO A 385 -1.01 -6.68 28.14
CA PRO A 385 -1.55 -5.82 29.20
C PRO A 385 -2.80 -6.37 29.90
N GLY A 386 -3.59 -7.22 29.25
CA GLY A 386 -4.81 -7.79 29.83
C GLY A 386 -4.56 -8.71 31.03
N ASP A 387 -3.41 -9.39 31.08
CA ASP A 387 -3.01 -10.26 32.20
C ASP A 387 -1.65 -9.90 32.83
N GLN A 388 -0.97 -8.87 32.30
CA GLN A 388 0.35 -8.36 32.72
C GLN A 388 1.50 -9.36 32.55
N ASN A 389 1.32 -10.38 31.71
CA ASN A 389 2.28 -11.45 31.51
C ASN A 389 3.06 -11.34 30.20
N TRP A 390 4.23 -11.97 30.19
CA TRP A 390 5.06 -12.20 29.02
C TRP A 390 4.83 -13.62 28.49
N TRP A 391 4.57 -13.70 27.20
CA TRP A 391 4.26 -14.92 26.47
C TRP A 391 5.30 -15.17 25.39
N LEU A 392 5.79 -16.40 25.30
CA LEU A 392 6.71 -16.87 24.27
C LEU A 392 6.00 -17.91 23.41
N GLY A 393 5.92 -17.65 22.11
CA GLY A 393 5.37 -18.51 21.09
C GLY A 393 6.46 -19.22 20.32
N THR A 394 6.42 -20.55 20.33
CA THR A 394 7.38 -21.38 19.59
C THR A 394 6.64 -22.28 18.62
N VAL A 395 7.03 -22.28 17.35
CA VAL A 395 6.48 -23.22 16.38
C VAL A 395 7.25 -24.54 16.43
N THR A 396 6.58 -25.61 16.85
CA THR A 396 7.13 -26.98 16.87
C THR A 396 6.13 -27.96 16.29
N ASN A 397 6.59 -28.92 15.49
CA ASN A 397 5.73 -29.92 14.85
C ASN A 397 4.54 -29.32 14.07
N GLY A 398 4.75 -28.14 13.47
CA GLY A 398 3.72 -27.45 12.70
C GLY A 398 2.61 -26.79 13.54
N GLN A 399 2.81 -26.61 14.85
CA GLN A 399 1.89 -25.93 15.75
C GLN A 399 2.62 -24.86 16.55
N LEU A 400 1.96 -23.74 16.81
CA LEU A 400 2.43 -22.63 17.63
C LEU A 400 2.01 -22.88 19.08
N HIS A 401 3.01 -23.07 19.94
CA HIS A 401 2.80 -23.30 21.37
C HIS A 401 3.16 -22.05 22.16
N TRP A 402 2.23 -21.61 23.00
CA TRP A 402 2.42 -20.47 23.90
C TRP A 402 2.85 -20.92 25.29
N SER A 403 3.92 -20.31 25.80
CA SER A 403 4.41 -20.50 27.16
C SER A 403 4.39 -19.18 27.91
N LEU A 404 3.81 -19.18 29.11
CA LEU A 404 3.97 -18.09 30.07
C LEU A 404 5.43 -18.11 30.56
N VAL A 405 6.19 -17.07 30.22
CA VAL A 405 7.61 -16.99 30.60
C VAL A 405 7.86 -16.01 31.74
N GLY A 406 6.96 -15.07 32.01
CA GLY A 406 7.14 -14.17 33.13
C GLY A 406 6.05 -13.13 33.24
N ASN A 407 6.27 -12.17 34.12
CA ASN A 407 5.48 -10.95 34.23
C ASN A 407 6.45 -9.77 34.47
N THR A 408 5.92 -8.57 34.34
CA THR A 408 6.63 -7.32 34.67
C THR A 408 5.98 -6.63 35.86
N ALA A 409 5.45 -7.42 36.79
CA ALA A 409 4.89 -6.90 38.03
C ALA A 409 5.98 -6.12 38.80
N GLY A 410 5.75 -4.82 38.98
CA GLY A 410 6.71 -3.89 39.60
C GLY A 410 7.27 -2.82 38.66
N PHE A 411 7.17 -3.00 37.33
CA PHE A 411 7.59 -2.01 36.33
C PHE A 411 6.48 -1.05 35.88
N GLY A 412 5.27 -1.16 36.44
CA GLY A 412 4.11 -0.39 35.96
C GLY A 412 3.69 -0.78 34.55
N ASP A 413 3.00 0.11 33.84
CA ASP A 413 2.61 -0.11 32.45
C ASP A 413 3.82 0.12 31.52
N ILE A 414 4.31 -0.96 30.92
CA ILE A 414 5.47 -0.98 30.01
C ILE A 414 5.07 -1.05 28.53
N THR A 415 3.76 -1.02 28.23
CA THR A 415 3.23 -1.29 26.87
C THR A 415 3.72 -0.34 25.80
N HIS A 416 4.12 0.88 26.18
CA HIS A 416 4.59 1.92 25.27
C HIS A 416 6.10 2.17 25.40
N ASN A 417 6.83 1.38 26.19
CA ASN A 417 8.27 1.56 26.34
C ASN A 417 9.01 0.98 25.13
N PRO A 418 10.12 1.60 24.68
CA PRO A 418 10.93 1.06 23.61
C PRO A 418 11.70 -0.17 24.10
N PHE A 419 11.59 -1.28 23.37
CA PHE A 419 12.37 -2.50 23.59
C PHE A 419 13.19 -2.81 22.35
N TRP A 420 14.39 -3.31 22.57
CA TRP A 420 15.30 -3.79 21.54
C TRP A 420 15.58 -5.27 21.72
N ALA A 421 15.53 -6.03 20.63
CA ALA A 421 15.82 -7.46 20.62
C ALA A 421 17.18 -7.72 19.98
N GLY A 422 18.02 -8.55 20.61
CA GLY A 422 19.32 -8.92 20.06
C GLY A 422 20.17 -9.81 20.98
N ASP A 423 21.30 -10.29 20.49
CA ASP A 423 22.26 -11.07 21.26
C ASP A 423 23.23 -10.17 22.04
N PHE A 424 22.70 -9.42 23.01
CA PHE A 424 23.49 -8.47 23.80
C PHE A 424 24.60 -9.12 24.63
N LEU A 425 24.48 -10.41 24.94
CA LEU A 425 25.49 -11.15 25.72
C LEU A 425 26.53 -11.86 24.84
N GLY A 426 26.28 -12.04 23.54
CA GLY A 426 27.14 -12.77 22.61
C GLY A 426 27.13 -14.28 22.84
N ASN A 427 26.00 -14.82 23.31
CA ASN A 427 25.85 -16.24 23.66
C ASN A 427 25.01 -17.03 22.62
N GLY A 428 24.66 -16.39 21.50
CA GLY A 428 23.83 -16.94 20.44
C GLY A 428 22.32 -16.86 20.72
N ARG A 429 21.89 -16.22 21.81
CA ARG A 429 20.46 -16.07 22.16
C ARG A 429 19.98 -14.65 21.98
N THR A 430 18.70 -14.49 21.68
CA THR A 430 18.03 -13.19 21.69
C THR A 430 17.62 -12.82 23.11
N HIS A 431 17.88 -11.57 23.49
CA HIS A 431 17.48 -10.96 24.74
C HIS A 431 16.67 -9.69 24.45
N LEU A 432 15.88 -9.24 25.42
CA LEU A 432 15.18 -7.95 25.36
C LEU A 432 15.91 -6.93 26.21
N LEU A 433 16.24 -5.78 25.64
CA LEU A 433 16.80 -4.64 26.36
C LEU A 433 15.77 -3.51 26.34
N PHE A 434 15.51 -2.88 27.48
CA PHE A 434 14.70 -1.66 27.52
C PHE A 434 15.19 -0.68 28.57
N CYS A 435 14.86 0.60 28.37
CA CYS A 435 15.06 1.67 29.33
C CYS A 435 13.71 2.03 29.96
N TYR A 436 13.61 2.02 31.28
CA TYR A 436 12.40 2.44 31.97
C TYR A 436 12.36 3.97 32.08
N PRO A 437 11.39 4.67 31.48
CA PRO A 437 11.44 6.14 31.38
C PRO A 437 11.43 6.86 32.74
N CYS A 438 10.74 6.31 33.74
CA CYS A 438 10.52 6.98 35.02
C CYS A 438 11.78 7.07 35.89
N ASP A 439 12.71 6.11 35.78
CA ASP A 439 13.93 6.05 36.59
C ASP A 439 15.23 5.96 35.75
N GLN A 440 15.10 5.86 34.43
CA GLN A 440 16.19 5.76 33.45
C GLN A 440 17.06 4.50 33.63
N ASN A 441 16.55 3.48 34.32
CA ASN A 441 17.22 2.20 34.46
C ASN A 441 17.09 1.35 33.20
N TRP A 442 18.18 0.69 32.84
CA TRP A 442 18.26 -0.24 31.73
C TRP A 442 18.17 -1.67 32.25
N TRP A 443 17.23 -2.42 31.67
CA TRP A 443 16.92 -3.78 32.07
C TRP A 443 17.12 -4.73 30.90
N LEU A 444 17.82 -5.83 31.16
CA LEU A 444 18.02 -6.93 30.22
C LEU A 444 17.16 -8.12 30.64
N GLY A 445 16.29 -8.56 29.73
CA GLY A 445 15.43 -9.73 29.86
C GLY A 445 16.04 -10.93 29.12
N SER A 446 16.40 -11.97 29.87
CA SER A 446 16.95 -13.22 29.36
C SER A 446 15.96 -14.37 29.53
N ALA A 447 15.66 -15.11 28.46
CA ALA A 447 14.85 -16.32 28.55
C ALA A 447 15.72 -17.52 28.98
N GLU A 448 15.58 -17.92 30.24
CA GLU A 448 16.38 -18.96 30.88
C GLU A 448 15.49 -19.99 31.56
N SER A 449 15.68 -21.27 31.22
CA SER A 449 14.92 -22.39 31.82
C SER A 449 13.39 -22.18 31.81
N GLY A 450 12.85 -21.61 30.72
CA GLY A 450 11.43 -21.34 30.56
C GLY A 450 10.92 -20.10 31.30
N ARG A 451 11.80 -19.26 31.84
CA ARG A 451 11.43 -18.00 32.51
C ARG A 451 12.16 -16.81 31.90
N LEU A 452 11.49 -15.66 31.84
CA LEU A 452 12.08 -14.38 31.46
C LEU A 452 12.62 -13.71 32.73
N ILE A 453 13.94 -13.58 32.83
CA ILE A 453 14.65 -13.03 33.98
C ILE A 453 15.10 -11.61 33.62
N TRP A 454 14.63 -10.62 34.39
CA TRP A 454 15.03 -9.22 34.26
C TRP A 454 16.20 -8.89 35.18
N SER A 455 17.28 -8.39 34.59
CA SER A 455 18.48 -7.92 35.31
C SER A 455 18.68 -6.43 35.06
N LEU A 456 18.90 -5.64 36.12
CA LEU A 456 19.34 -4.26 36.02
C LEU A 456 20.78 -4.27 35.49
N VAL A 457 20.98 -3.75 34.29
CA VAL A 457 22.30 -3.74 33.63
C VAL A 457 22.94 -2.36 33.61
N GLY A 458 22.16 -1.29 33.75
CA GLY A 458 22.73 0.05 33.75
C GLY A 458 21.69 1.12 34.03
N ASN A 459 22.10 2.37 33.91
CA ASN A 459 21.26 3.53 34.12
C ASN A 459 21.82 4.69 33.28
N THR A 460 20.94 5.54 32.73
CA THR A 460 21.32 6.71 31.93
C THR A 460 21.07 8.04 32.64
N ALA A 461 20.97 8.05 33.97
CA ALA A 461 20.88 9.28 34.76
C ALA A 461 22.05 10.21 34.43
N GLY A 462 21.70 11.41 33.98
CA GLY A 462 22.65 12.42 33.50
C GLY A 462 22.61 12.66 31.99
N PHE A 463 22.05 11.74 31.19
CA PHE A 463 21.81 11.91 29.76
C PHE A 463 20.45 12.55 29.43
N GLY A 464 19.62 12.85 30.45
CA GLY A 464 18.22 13.25 30.24
C GLY A 464 17.34 12.06 29.81
N ASP A 465 16.12 12.35 29.39
CA ASP A 465 15.24 11.30 28.86
C ASP A 465 15.71 10.88 27.46
N VAL A 466 16.20 9.65 27.35
CA VAL A 466 16.69 9.06 26.10
C VAL A 466 15.63 8.27 25.35
N THR A 467 14.45 8.02 25.92
CA THR A 467 13.48 7.06 25.35
C THR A 467 12.79 7.55 24.09
N HIS A 468 12.94 8.84 23.76
CA HIS A 468 12.42 9.45 22.55
C HIS A 468 13.46 9.51 21.40
N ASN A 469 14.70 9.11 21.66
CA ASN A 469 15.74 9.09 20.63
C ASN A 469 15.66 7.80 19.80
N PRO A 470 15.99 7.84 18.49
CA PRO A 470 16.15 6.64 17.70
C PRO A 470 17.39 5.87 18.17
N PHE A 471 17.24 4.55 18.34
CA PHE A 471 18.33 3.64 18.66
C PHE A 471 18.45 2.59 17.56
N TRP A 472 19.70 2.20 17.27
CA TRP A 472 20.06 1.19 16.30
C TRP A 472 20.78 0.03 16.98
N THR A 473 20.46 -1.19 16.56
CA THR A 473 21.08 -2.41 17.09
C THR A 473 21.90 -3.11 16.02
N GLY A 474 23.06 -3.63 16.40
CA GLY A 474 23.92 -4.37 15.49
C GLY A 474 25.22 -4.81 16.16
N ASP A 475 26.04 -5.59 15.45
CA ASP A 475 27.40 -5.94 15.87
C ASP A 475 28.37 -4.88 15.33
N PHE A 476 28.30 -3.66 15.87
CA PHE A 476 29.09 -2.52 15.40
C PHE A 476 30.58 -2.73 15.68
N THR A 477 30.92 -3.45 16.74
CA THR A 477 32.31 -3.74 17.11
C THR A 477 32.91 -4.92 16.32
N GLY A 478 32.06 -5.82 15.79
CA GLY A 478 32.47 -7.06 15.15
C GLY A 478 32.83 -8.16 16.15
N GLY A 479 32.42 -7.99 17.42
CA GLY A 479 32.68 -8.89 18.53
C GLY A 479 31.70 -10.06 18.62
N GLY A 480 30.74 -10.17 17.69
CA GLY A 480 29.74 -11.25 17.66
C GLY A 480 28.62 -11.08 18.68
N ARG A 481 28.41 -9.87 19.20
CA ARG A 481 27.30 -9.52 20.09
C ARG A 481 26.51 -8.36 19.50
N THR A 482 25.27 -8.20 19.93
CA THR A 482 24.48 -7.00 19.62
C THR A 482 24.86 -5.88 20.58
N GLU A 483 25.20 -4.73 20.04
CA GLU A 483 25.28 -3.46 20.76
C GLU A 483 24.14 -2.53 20.35
N ILE A 484 23.92 -1.49 21.14
CA ILE A 484 22.94 -0.44 20.87
C ILE A 484 23.65 0.90 20.65
N MET A 485 23.30 1.64 19.61
CA MET A 485 23.89 2.93 19.30
C MET A 485 22.80 3.99 19.16
N PHE A 486 23.04 5.19 19.65
CA PHE A 486 22.17 6.34 19.41
C PHE A 486 22.95 7.63 19.27
N HIS A 487 22.32 8.59 18.60
CA HIS A 487 22.75 9.97 18.57
C HIS A 487 21.95 10.76 19.61
N TYR A 488 22.64 11.53 20.46
CA TYR A 488 21.98 12.38 21.44
C TYR A 488 21.96 13.84 20.95
N PRO A 489 20.79 14.42 20.61
CA PRO A 489 20.73 15.79 20.11
C PRO A 489 21.21 16.84 21.12
N GLY A 490 21.13 16.55 22.42
CA GLY A 490 21.51 17.49 23.48
C GLY A 490 23.00 17.79 23.55
N ASP A 491 23.87 16.86 23.13
CA ASP A 491 25.33 17.04 23.09
C ASP A 491 25.95 16.81 21.69
N GLN A 492 25.13 16.48 20.70
CA GLN A 492 25.51 16.18 19.31
C GLN A 492 26.44 14.97 19.15
N ASN A 493 26.50 14.09 20.17
CA ASN A 493 27.39 12.95 20.19
C ASN A 493 26.70 11.64 19.83
N TRP A 494 27.50 10.70 19.36
CA TRP A 494 27.13 9.30 19.17
C TRP A 494 27.64 8.45 20.34
N TRP A 495 26.74 7.67 20.90
CA TRP A 495 26.99 6.83 22.06
C TRP A 495 26.75 5.36 21.70
N LEU A 496 27.70 4.50 22.06
CA LEU A 496 27.60 3.06 21.91
C LEU A 496 27.43 2.42 23.29
N GLY A 497 26.35 1.67 23.45
CA GLY A 497 26.03 0.86 24.61
C GLY A 497 26.42 -0.59 24.38
N THR A 498 27.32 -1.11 25.19
CA THR A 498 27.75 -2.51 25.13
C THR A 498 27.51 -3.19 26.47
N VAL A 499 26.82 -4.33 26.46
CA VAL A 499 26.66 -5.16 27.67
C VAL A 499 27.87 -6.08 27.82
N THR A 500 28.64 -5.90 28.88
CA THR A 500 29.77 -6.77 29.25
C THR A 500 29.75 -7.06 30.74
N ASN A 501 30.05 -8.30 31.14
CA ASN A 501 30.02 -8.73 32.54
C ASN A 501 28.69 -8.40 33.27
N GLY A 502 27.57 -8.40 32.55
CA GLY A 502 26.24 -8.08 33.08
C GLY A 502 25.98 -6.58 33.30
N GLN A 503 26.85 -5.69 32.82
CA GLN A 503 26.66 -4.24 32.90
C GLN A 503 26.67 -3.60 31.52
N LEU A 504 25.78 -2.62 31.31
CA LEU A 504 25.69 -1.78 30.12
C LEU A 504 26.65 -0.60 30.28
N HIS A 505 27.66 -0.56 29.43
CA HIS A 505 28.65 0.50 29.39
C HIS A 505 28.42 1.40 28.18
N TRP A 506 28.37 2.72 28.42
CA TRP A 506 28.25 3.73 27.38
C TRP A 506 29.62 4.30 27.02
N SER A 507 29.96 4.25 25.74
CA SER A 507 31.18 4.85 25.20
C SER A 507 30.81 5.95 24.20
N LEU A 508 31.43 7.12 24.35
CA LEU A 508 31.41 8.16 23.33
C LEU A 508 32.22 7.65 22.13
N VAL A 509 31.56 7.48 20.97
CA VAL A 509 32.21 6.95 19.76
C VAL A 509 32.35 7.97 18.65
N GLY A 510 31.64 9.10 18.70
CA GLY A 510 31.75 10.13 17.67
C GLY A 510 30.85 11.33 17.95
N ASN A 511 30.82 12.27 17.00
CA ASN A 511 30.01 13.49 17.02
C ASN A 511 29.47 13.80 15.61
N THR A 512 28.42 14.60 15.50
CA THR A 512 27.78 15.01 14.23
C THR A 512 28.29 16.30 13.57
N ALA A 513 29.32 16.93 14.13
CA ALA A 513 29.83 18.21 13.64
C ALA A 513 30.39 18.12 12.21
N GLY A 514 29.78 18.87 11.29
CA GLY A 514 30.26 19.03 9.92
C GLY A 514 29.61 18.11 8.87
N PHE A 515 28.63 17.30 9.25
CA PHE A 515 27.77 16.57 8.31
C PHE A 515 26.29 16.80 8.65
N GLY A 516 25.39 16.48 7.70
CA GLY A 516 23.97 16.87 7.69
C GLY A 516 23.16 16.58 8.96
N ASP A 517 21.93 17.09 9.00
CA ASP A 517 20.99 16.87 10.10
C ASP A 517 20.56 15.39 10.17
N VAL A 518 20.91 14.70 11.26
CA VAL A 518 20.59 13.29 11.52
C VAL A 518 19.28 13.08 12.29
N SER A 519 18.57 14.15 12.68
CA SER A 519 17.43 14.06 13.59
C SER A 519 16.12 13.59 12.95
N HIS A 520 16.04 13.52 11.61
CA HIS A 520 14.80 13.19 10.88
C HIS A 520 14.97 12.23 9.69
N ASN A 521 16.15 11.64 9.49
CA ASN A 521 16.38 10.73 8.35
C ASN A 521 16.27 9.26 8.76
N PRO A 522 15.71 8.39 7.90
CA PRO A 522 15.80 6.95 8.11
C PRO A 522 17.26 6.49 8.03
N PHE A 523 17.63 5.62 8.95
CA PHE A 523 18.92 4.96 8.98
C PHE A 523 18.72 3.46 8.74
N TRP A 524 19.60 2.88 7.93
CA TRP A 524 19.66 1.46 7.68
C TRP A 524 20.90 0.86 8.33
N THR A 525 20.72 -0.26 9.03
CA THR A 525 21.81 -1.04 9.63
C THR A 525 22.06 -2.29 8.82
N GLY A 526 23.33 -2.59 8.51
CA GLY A 526 23.68 -3.77 7.73
C GLY A 526 25.19 -4.01 7.67
N ARG A 527 25.59 -5.15 7.12
CA ARG A 527 27.00 -5.48 6.82
C ARG A 527 27.34 -4.98 5.42
N PHE A 528 27.47 -3.68 5.28
CA PHE A 528 27.65 -3.03 3.98
C PHE A 528 29.09 -3.14 3.46
N THR A 529 30.07 -3.06 4.36
CA THR A 529 31.50 -3.10 4.02
C THR A 529 32.05 -4.51 3.82
N GLY A 530 31.26 -5.55 4.12
CA GLY A 530 31.63 -6.96 3.99
C GLY A 530 32.63 -7.45 5.05
N ASP A 531 33.04 -6.59 5.97
CA ASP A 531 33.55 -7.05 7.26
C ASP A 531 32.37 -7.46 8.15
N SER A 532 32.63 -8.27 9.17
CA SER A 532 31.56 -8.83 10.04
C SER A 532 30.77 -7.77 10.82
N ARG A 533 31.18 -6.50 10.73
CA ARG A 533 30.65 -5.36 11.48
C ARG A 533 29.38 -4.81 10.87
N THR A 534 28.47 -4.35 11.72
CA THR A 534 27.32 -3.54 11.32
C THR A 534 27.75 -2.10 11.07
N ASN A 535 27.31 -1.52 9.96
CA ASN A 535 27.45 -0.10 9.64
C ASN A 535 26.08 0.60 9.69
N LEU A 536 26.12 1.93 9.79
CA LEU A 536 24.96 2.80 9.61
C LEU A 536 25.01 3.42 8.21
N LEU A 537 23.91 3.40 7.48
CA LEU A 537 23.77 4.10 6.20
C LEU A 537 22.56 5.02 6.29
N PHE A 538 22.69 6.26 5.82
CA PHE A 538 21.54 7.16 5.68
C PHE A 538 21.67 8.07 4.46
N HIS A 539 20.52 8.58 4.01
CA HIS A 539 20.42 9.63 3.01
C HIS A 539 20.05 10.95 3.69
N TYR A 540 20.70 12.04 3.30
CA TYR A 540 20.36 13.37 3.77
C TYR A 540 19.74 14.19 2.64
N ALA A 541 18.47 14.54 2.78
CA ALA A 541 17.74 15.33 1.78
C ALA A 541 18.35 16.74 1.57
N GLY A 542 18.96 17.32 2.61
CA GLY A 542 19.52 18.67 2.55
C GLY A 542 20.70 18.83 1.59
N ASP A 543 21.49 17.77 1.38
CA ASP A 543 22.61 17.74 0.43
C ASP A 543 22.50 16.66 -0.65
N GLN A 544 21.44 15.85 -0.61
CA GLN A 544 21.14 14.72 -1.51
C GLN A 544 22.16 13.58 -1.46
N ASN A 545 22.98 13.52 -0.41
CA ASN A 545 24.08 12.57 -0.29
C ASN A 545 23.73 11.37 0.60
N TRP A 546 24.40 10.26 0.31
CA TRP A 546 24.43 9.05 1.12
C TRP A 546 25.71 8.99 1.94
N TRP A 547 25.54 8.65 3.22
CA TRP A 547 26.61 8.67 4.21
C TRP A 547 26.69 7.32 4.92
N LEU A 548 27.89 6.73 4.94
CA LEU A 548 28.18 5.48 5.61
C LEU A 548 28.96 5.73 6.91
N GLY A 549 28.35 5.40 8.04
CA GLY A 549 28.94 5.39 9.37
C GLY A 549 29.55 4.04 9.71
N SER A 550 30.86 4.00 9.92
CA SER A 550 31.59 2.79 10.28
C SER A 550 32.35 2.97 11.60
N LEU A 551 32.21 2.02 12.51
CA LEU A 551 32.94 2.00 13.77
C LEU A 551 34.27 1.25 13.60
N THR A 552 35.40 1.96 13.71
CA THR A 552 36.74 1.37 13.64
C THR A 552 37.59 1.87 14.80
N ASN A 553 38.22 0.96 15.53
CA ASN A 553 39.05 1.28 16.70
C ASN A 553 38.33 2.15 17.75
N GLY A 554 37.03 1.91 17.96
CA GLY A 554 36.21 2.67 18.91
C GLY A 554 35.78 4.06 18.44
N GLN A 555 36.08 4.45 17.19
CA GLN A 555 35.65 5.72 16.62
C GLN A 555 34.69 5.50 15.45
N LEU A 556 33.55 6.20 15.49
CA LEU A 556 32.56 6.23 14.44
C LEU A 556 32.96 7.30 13.43
N THR A 557 33.26 6.87 12.21
CA THR A 557 33.63 7.74 11.10
C THR A 557 32.58 7.72 10.02
N TRP A 558 32.29 8.87 9.43
CA TRP A 558 31.33 9.04 8.34
C TRP A 558 32.05 9.25 7.02
N ALA A 559 31.67 8.48 6.00
CA ALA A 559 32.17 8.63 4.65
C ALA A 559 31.01 8.97 3.70
N PHE A 560 31.23 9.96 2.83
CA PHE A 560 30.39 10.15 1.65
C PHE A 560 30.54 8.93 0.75
N VAL A 561 29.44 8.26 0.45
CA VAL A 561 29.43 7.07 -0.40
C VAL A 561 28.64 7.24 -1.68
N GLY A 562 27.94 8.36 -1.88
CA GLY A 562 27.23 8.59 -3.14
C GLY A 562 26.16 9.65 -3.01
N ASN A 563 25.44 9.91 -4.09
CA ASN A 563 24.29 10.83 -4.09
C ASN A 563 23.16 10.25 -4.95
N THR A 564 21.99 10.88 -4.90
CA THR A 564 20.82 10.46 -5.69
C THR A 564 20.68 11.22 -7.02
N THR A 565 21.79 11.77 -7.55
CA THR A 565 21.77 12.48 -8.83
C THR A 565 21.33 11.53 -9.94
N GLY A 566 20.17 11.80 -10.56
CA GLY A 566 19.57 10.93 -11.59
C GLY A 566 18.26 10.27 -11.15
N PHE A 567 18.00 10.18 -9.85
CA PHE A 567 16.75 9.63 -9.29
C PHE A 567 15.75 10.70 -8.90
N GLY A 568 16.14 11.95 -8.64
CA GLY A 568 15.24 12.94 -8.04
C GLY A 568 15.22 12.83 -6.52
N ASP A 569 14.15 13.31 -5.88
CA ASP A 569 14.01 13.27 -4.42
C ASP A 569 13.54 11.88 -3.96
N VAL A 570 14.40 11.17 -3.24
CA VAL A 570 14.09 9.84 -2.69
C VAL A 570 13.47 9.90 -1.29
N THR A 571 13.31 11.10 -0.73
CA THR A 571 12.80 11.30 0.63
C THR A 571 11.40 10.72 0.77
N GLY A 572 11.17 9.95 1.85
CA GLY A 572 9.88 9.32 2.13
C GLY A 572 9.61 8.02 1.37
N ASN A 573 10.47 7.61 0.44
CA ASN A 573 10.34 6.30 -0.21
C ASN A 573 10.85 5.17 0.71
N PRO A 574 10.18 4.01 0.74
CA PRO A 574 10.65 2.85 1.47
C PRO A 574 11.88 2.23 0.80
N PHE A 575 12.86 1.82 1.60
CA PHE A 575 14.02 1.04 1.18
C PHE A 575 14.05 -0.28 1.94
N TRP A 576 14.38 -1.34 1.23
CA TRP A 576 14.53 -2.68 1.76
C TRP A 576 15.98 -3.11 1.74
N THR A 577 16.45 -3.73 2.82
CA THR A 577 17.82 -4.18 2.98
C THR A 577 17.91 -5.70 3.01
N GLY A 578 18.93 -6.26 2.36
CA GLY A 578 19.19 -7.69 2.32
C GLY A 578 20.35 -8.01 1.38
N ASP A 579 20.83 -9.26 1.38
CA ASP A 579 21.86 -9.71 0.42
C ASP A 579 21.19 -10.10 -0.91
N PHE A 580 20.76 -9.11 -1.69
CA PHE A 580 20.05 -9.34 -2.96
C PHE A 580 20.99 -9.85 -4.05
N THR A 581 22.28 -9.48 -3.99
CA THR A 581 23.29 -9.92 -4.96
C THR A 581 23.84 -11.32 -4.67
N GLY A 582 23.76 -11.78 -3.42
CA GLY A 582 24.33 -13.04 -2.94
C GLY A 582 25.84 -12.96 -2.66
N ASP A 583 26.37 -11.77 -2.40
CA ASP A 583 27.80 -11.53 -2.17
C ASP A 583 28.18 -11.49 -0.68
N GLY A 584 27.20 -11.70 0.21
CA GLY A 584 27.35 -11.69 1.65
C GLY A 584 27.28 -10.29 2.27
N ARG A 585 27.06 -9.23 1.48
CA ARG A 585 26.90 -7.85 1.95
C ARG A 585 25.44 -7.48 2.01
N THR A 586 25.15 -6.42 2.76
CA THR A 586 23.82 -5.79 2.73
C THR A 586 23.72 -4.86 1.52
N ASP A 587 22.73 -5.11 0.67
CA ASP A 587 22.34 -4.26 -0.44
C ASP A 587 21.05 -3.48 -0.09
N LEU A 588 20.73 -2.45 -0.88
CA LEU A 588 19.46 -1.72 -0.81
C LEU A 588 18.66 -1.95 -2.08
N VAL A 589 17.36 -2.18 -1.94
CA VAL A 589 16.43 -2.14 -3.05
C VAL A 589 15.34 -1.12 -2.72
N PHE A 590 14.94 -0.31 -3.70
CA PHE A 590 13.77 0.55 -3.58
C PHE A 590 13.04 0.70 -4.91
N HIS A 591 11.77 1.08 -4.81
CA HIS A 591 10.95 1.50 -5.95
C HIS A 591 10.91 3.03 -5.98
N TYR A 592 11.19 3.63 -7.13
CA TYR A 592 11.04 5.06 -7.32
C TYR A 592 9.74 5.39 -8.06
N PRO A 593 8.76 6.06 -7.44
CA PRO A 593 7.49 6.37 -8.08
C PRO A 593 7.63 7.31 -9.30
N GLY A 594 8.63 8.19 -9.30
CA GLY A 594 8.79 9.21 -10.35
C GLY A 594 9.15 8.65 -11.73
N ASP A 595 9.84 7.50 -11.79
CA ASP A 595 10.17 6.80 -13.05
C ASP A 595 9.57 5.38 -13.12
N GLN A 596 8.85 4.97 -12.08
CA GLN A 596 8.22 3.65 -11.92
C GLN A 596 9.21 2.47 -11.92
N ASN A 597 10.47 2.71 -11.63
CA ASN A 597 11.53 1.70 -11.67
C ASN A 597 11.95 1.20 -10.29
N TRP A 598 12.47 -0.02 -10.28
CA TRP A 598 13.18 -0.63 -9.17
C TRP A 598 14.68 -0.44 -9.34
N TRP A 599 15.32 -0.01 -8.26
CA TRP A 599 16.74 0.30 -8.21
C TRP A 599 17.43 -0.52 -7.13
N LEU A 600 18.57 -1.10 -7.48
CA LEU A 600 19.45 -1.84 -6.57
C LEU A 600 20.69 -1.00 -6.27
N GLY A 601 20.92 -0.71 -5.00
CA GLY A 601 22.09 -0.02 -4.48
C GLY A 601 23.05 -1.01 -3.84
N THR A 602 24.29 -1.04 -4.33
CA THR A 602 25.36 -1.92 -3.81
C THR A 602 26.57 -1.08 -3.46
N LEU A 603 27.23 -1.36 -2.33
CA LEU A 603 28.46 -0.67 -1.96
C LEU A 603 29.67 -1.37 -2.60
N GLN A 604 30.27 -0.68 -3.57
CA GLN A 604 31.37 -1.19 -4.38
C GLN A 604 32.65 -0.40 -4.13
N GLN A 605 33.80 -1.05 -4.31
CA GLN A 605 35.07 -0.33 -4.39
C GLN A 605 35.23 0.28 -5.78
N VAL A 606 35.17 1.60 -5.86
CA VAL A 606 35.31 2.35 -7.11
C VAL A 606 36.70 2.97 -7.18
N PRO A 607 37.45 2.78 -8.28
CA PRO A 607 38.71 3.48 -8.49
C PRO A 607 38.51 5.00 -8.46
N GLY A 608 39.38 5.72 -7.76
CA GLY A 608 39.34 7.17 -7.72
C GLY A 608 39.68 7.82 -9.07
N GLU A 609 39.24 9.06 -9.26
CA GLU A 609 39.68 9.85 -10.40
C GLU A 609 41.19 10.05 -10.37
N ASN A 610 41.79 10.22 -11.55
CA ASN A 610 43.22 10.48 -11.67
C ASN A 610 43.63 11.66 -10.78
N ALA A 611 44.71 11.54 -10.01
CA ALA A 611 45.22 12.60 -9.13
C ALA A 611 45.39 13.95 -9.87
N ARG A 612 45.69 13.93 -11.17
CA ARG A 612 45.76 15.13 -12.01
C ARG A 612 44.40 15.81 -12.19
N CYS A 613 43.30 15.06 -12.29
CA CYS A 613 41.94 15.59 -12.34
C CYS A 613 41.59 16.34 -11.04
N GLN A 614 41.96 15.80 -9.88
CA GLN A 614 41.73 16.43 -8.58
C GLN A 614 42.45 17.78 -8.47
N VAL A 615 43.73 17.82 -8.88
CA VAL A 615 44.54 19.06 -8.89
C VAL A 615 43.93 20.10 -9.82
N LEU A 616 43.56 19.73 -11.05
CA LEU A 616 42.97 20.67 -12.02
C LEU A 616 41.65 21.27 -11.53
N ARG A 617 40.82 20.48 -10.83
CA ARG A 617 39.57 20.96 -10.21
C ARG A 617 39.83 21.97 -9.11
N SER A 618 40.76 21.69 -8.21
CA SER A 618 41.16 22.60 -7.12
C SER A 618 41.68 23.93 -7.68
N GLU A 619 42.53 23.87 -8.71
CA GLU A 619 43.02 25.06 -9.39
C GLU A 619 41.87 25.86 -10.02
N ILE A 620 40.97 25.23 -10.80
CA ILE A 620 39.82 25.93 -11.42
C ILE A 620 38.94 26.59 -10.35
N ALA A 621 38.67 25.91 -9.24
CA ALA A 621 37.89 26.45 -8.13
C ALA A 621 38.57 27.69 -7.53
N GLY A 622 39.88 27.64 -7.31
CA GLY A 622 40.69 28.78 -6.86
C GLY A 622 40.62 29.96 -7.83
N HIS A 623 40.79 29.73 -9.14
CA HIS A 623 40.69 30.79 -10.15
C HIS A 623 39.28 31.42 -10.18
N ARG A 624 38.22 30.63 -10.03
CA ARG A 624 36.84 31.13 -9.93
C ARG A 624 36.62 31.98 -8.68
N ALA A 625 37.21 31.59 -7.54
CA ALA A 625 37.16 32.39 -6.32
C ALA A 625 37.87 33.74 -6.49
N THR A 626 39.06 33.74 -7.09
CA THR A 626 39.80 34.97 -7.41
C THR A 626 39.01 35.87 -8.37
N ILE A 627 38.37 35.31 -9.40
CA ILE A 627 37.49 36.08 -10.29
C ILE A 627 36.36 36.76 -9.50
N ARG A 628 35.68 36.04 -8.60
CA ARG A 628 34.62 36.62 -7.76
C ARG A 628 35.13 37.76 -6.88
N ALA A 629 36.29 37.60 -6.26
CA ALA A 629 36.91 38.65 -5.45
C ALA A 629 37.26 39.88 -6.30
N LEU A 630 37.85 39.68 -7.48
CA LEU A 630 38.15 40.77 -8.43
C LEU A 630 36.89 41.48 -8.92
N GLN A 631 35.80 40.75 -9.17
CA GLN A 631 34.51 41.33 -9.53
C GLN A 631 33.95 42.21 -8.40
N GLN A 632 34.03 41.76 -7.15
CA GLN A 632 33.60 42.56 -6.00
C GLN A 632 34.39 43.86 -5.86
N VAL A 633 35.73 43.81 -6.05
CA VAL A 633 36.57 45.02 -6.03
C VAL A 633 36.18 45.96 -7.16
N ARG A 634 36.04 45.44 -8.39
CA ARG A 634 35.64 46.24 -9.55
C ARG A 634 34.29 46.92 -9.36
N ASP A 635 33.32 46.22 -8.79
CA ASP A 635 31.95 46.71 -8.63
C ASP A 635 31.84 47.79 -7.53
N ALA A 636 32.87 47.94 -6.70
CA ALA A 636 32.99 49.00 -5.69
C ALA A 636 33.68 50.29 -6.20
N LEU A 637 34.26 50.28 -7.41
CA LEU A 637 34.96 51.43 -8.00
C LEU A 637 34.02 52.36 -8.78
N ASP A 638 34.34 53.66 -8.86
CA ASP A 638 33.56 54.62 -9.65
C ASP A 638 33.97 54.54 -11.14
N PRO A 639 33.05 54.18 -12.06
CA PRO A 639 33.36 54.04 -13.48
C PRO A 639 33.88 55.32 -14.17
N ARG A 640 33.69 56.50 -13.57
CA ARG A 640 34.13 57.79 -14.10
C ARG A 640 35.51 58.21 -13.61
N LEU A 641 35.92 57.74 -12.43
CA LEU A 641 37.19 58.12 -11.79
C LEU A 641 38.25 57.03 -11.91
N ASP A 642 37.86 55.75 -11.85
CA ASP A 642 38.78 54.61 -11.69
C ASP A 642 38.97 53.78 -12.97
N ARG A 643 38.93 54.46 -14.13
CA ARG A 643 38.82 53.82 -15.44
C ARG A 643 40.00 52.88 -15.78
N GLU A 644 41.21 53.21 -15.33
CA GLU A 644 42.40 52.36 -15.57
C GLU A 644 42.45 51.16 -14.62
N GLU A 645 41.99 51.30 -13.38
CA GLU A 645 41.91 50.20 -12.41
C GLU A 645 40.84 49.18 -12.82
N ILE A 646 39.68 49.64 -13.29
CA ILE A 646 38.63 48.79 -13.86
C ILE A 646 39.14 48.03 -15.11
N LYS A 647 39.90 48.68 -16.00
CA LYS A 647 40.51 48.02 -17.17
C LYS A 647 41.48 46.92 -16.74
N GLU A 648 42.32 47.19 -15.75
CA GLU A 648 43.30 46.24 -15.24
C GLU A 648 42.62 45.03 -14.58
N ILE A 649 41.59 45.25 -13.74
CA ILE A 649 40.82 44.16 -13.15
C ILE A 649 40.13 43.30 -14.24
N ASN A 650 39.53 43.93 -15.25
CA ASN A 650 38.92 43.19 -16.36
C ASN A 650 39.94 42.39 -17.19
N ARG A 651 41.17 42.88 -17.33
CA ARG A 651 42.28 42.15 -17.96
C ARG A 651 42.66 40.92 -17.14
N GLN A 652 42.75 41.05 -15.82
CA GLN A 652 43.05 39.93 -14.91
C GLN A 652 41.94 38.88 -14.93
N ILE A 653 40.66 39.28 -14.87
CA ILE A 653 39.52 38.37 -15.00
C ILE A 653 39.56 37.62 -16.34
N THR A 654 39.86 38.32 -17.44
CA THR A 654 39.96 37.70 -18.77
C THR A 654 41.08 36.66 -18.83
N GLY A 655 42.25 36.97 -18.27
CA GLY A 655 43.37 36.02 -18.17
C GLY A 655 43.01 34.78 -17.35
N LEU A 656 42.42 34.95 -16.17
CA LEU A 656 41.98 33.84 -15.31
C LEU A 656 40.92 32.96 -16.01
N ARG A 657 39.99 33.56 -16.75
CA ARG A 657 39.00 32.82 -17.56
C ARG A 657 39.66 31.97 -18.64
N GLN A 658 40.66 32.52 -19.34
CA GLN A 658 41.42 31.76 -20.34
C GLN A 658 42.18 30.59 -19.72
N THR A 659 42.81 30.79 -18.55
CA THR A 659 43.45 29.72 -17.79
C THR A 659 42.46 28.63 -17.38
N ILE A 660 41.25 29.00 -16.93
CA ILE A 660 40.18 28.04 -16.64
C ILE A 660 39.83 27.22 -17.89
N THR A 661 39.62 27.86 -19.04
CA THR A 661 39.30 27.16 -20.30
C THR A 661 40.39 26.14 -20.66
N THR A 662 41.67 26.52 -20.57
CA THR A 662 42.79 25.60 -20.85
C THR A 662 42.79 24.39 -19.90
N LYS A 663 42.59 24.63 -18.60
CA LYS A 663 42.53 23.54 -17.60
C LYS A 663 41.31 22.64 -17.81
N GLN A 664 40.17 23.18 -18.25
CA GLN A 664 39.00 22.40 -18.62
C GLN A 664 39.26 21.51 -19.84
N SER A 665 40.00 22.00 -20.85
CA SER A 665 40.43 21.18 -21.98
C SER A 665 41.38 20.06 -21.57
N GLU A 666 42.30 20.32 -20.62
CA GLU A 666 43.17 19.29 -20.05
C GLU A 666 42.38 18.21 -19.30
N MET A 667 41.36 18.60 -18.52
CA MET A 667 40.46 17.66 -17.86
C MET A 667 39.70 16.76 -18.86
N ALA A 668 39.25 17.32 -19.99
CA ALA A 668 38.59 16.56 -21.04
C ALA A 668 39.54 15.53 -21.69
N ALA A 669 40.80 15.90 -21.92
CA ALA A 669 41.81 15.01 -22.48
C ALA A 669 42.17 13.83 -21.54
N LEU A 670 42.07 14.05 -20.23
CA LEU A 670 42.31 13.02 -19.20
C LEU A 670 41.07 12.16 -18.91
N ALA A 671 39.96 12.37 -19.63
CA ALA A 671 38.67 11.74 -19.36
C ALA A 671 38.24 11.88 -17.89
N CYS A 672 38.51 13.05 -17.28
CA CYS A 672 38.11 13.30 -15.91
C CYS A 672 36.58 13.20 -15.81
N PRO A 673 36.02 12.46 -14.82
CA PRO A 673 34.57 12.35 -14.63
C PRO A 673 33.99 13.74 -14.40
N ALA A 674 32.73 14.02 -14.77
CA ALA A 674 32.15 15.36 -14.67
C ALA A 674 32.04 15.85 -13.21
N THR A 675 31.72 14.94 -12.29
CA THR A 675 31.74 15.12 -10.84
C THR A 675 33.06 14.59 -10.26
N PRO A 676 33.62 15.21 -9.21
CA PRO A 676 34.78 14.64 -8.51
C PRO A 676 34.47 13.21 -8.04
N ASN A 677 35.37 12.27 -8.32
CA ASN A 677 35.28 10.89 -7.82
C ASN A 677 36.50 10.65 -6.90
N PRO A 678 36.34 10.73 -5.57
CA PRO A 678 37.44 10.50 -4.64
C PRO A 678 37.94 9.05 -4.66
N GLY A 679 37.19 8.12 -5.25
CA GLY A 679 37.40 6.69 -5.14
C GLY A 679 36.99 6.14 -3.78
N GLY A 680 37.24 4.85 -3.57
CA GLY A 680 36.89 4.14 -2.35
C GLY A 680 35.51 3.51 -2.41
N VAL A 681 34.91 3.27 -1.24
CA VAL A 681 33.59 2.62 -1.15
C VAL A 681 32.53 3.60 -1.64
N GLN A 682 31.78 3.23 -2.67
CA GLN A 682 30.70 4.03 -3.25
C GLN A 682 29.43 3.18 -3.41
N LEU A 683 28.28 3.77 -3.12
CA LEU A 683 26.95 3.23 -3.34
C LEU A 683 26.59 3.42 -4.82
N VAL A 684 26.62 2.31 -5.55
CA VAL A 684 26.33 2.27 -6.98
C VAL A 684 24.91 1.78 -7.19
N TRP A 685 24.12 2.57 -7.90
CA TRP A 685 22.72 2.27 -8.23
C TRP A 685 22.62 1.65 -9.63
N SER A 686 21.92 0.52 -9.72
CA SER A 686 21.61 -0.18 -10.96
C SER A 686 20.10 -0.29 -11.15
N LEU A 687 19.62 -0.01 -12.37
CA LEU A 687 18.24 -0.27 -12.75
C LEU A 687 18.04 -1.79 -12.82
N VAL A 688 17.11 -2.32 -12.03
CA VAL A 688 16.87 -3.78 -11.99
C VAL A 688 15.49 -4.17 -12.51
N GLY A 689 14.54 -3.25 -12.62
CA GLY A 689 13.21 -3.57 -13.17
C GLY A 689 12.24 -2.41 -13.08
N ASN A 690 10.95 -2.66 -13.36
CA ASN A 690 9.88 -1.67 -13.23
C ASN A 690 8.66 -2.27 -12.50
N THR A 691 7.63 -1.44 -12.28
CA THR A 691 6.39 -1.84 -11.60
C THR A 691 5.24 -2.21 -12.52
N ALA A 692 5.50 -2.52 -13.79
CA ALA A 692 4.43 -2.85 -14.73
C ALA A 692 3.46 -3.88 -14.11
N GLY A 693 2.18 -3.54 -14.03
CA GLY A 693 1.14 -4.40 -13.45
C GLY A 693 0.92 -4.36 -11.93
N PHE A 694 1.67 -3.59 -11.14
CA PHE A 694 1.46 -3.50 -9.67
C PHE A 694 1.08 -2.12 -9.15
N GLY A 695 1.16 -1.09 -10.00
CA GLY A 695 0.99 0.31 -9.57
C GLY A 695 2.19 0.83 -8.75
N SER A 696 1.97 1.91 -8.01
CA SER A 696 3.00 2.49 -7.14
C SER A 696 3.15 1.69 -5.85
N PHE A 697 4.39 1.50 -5.38
CA PHE A 697 4.69 0.92 -4.07
C PHE A 697 4.83 1.98 -2.95
N ALA A 698 4.61 3.26 -3.29
CA ALA A 698 4.47 4.33 -2.30
C ALA A 698 3.07 4.40 -1.66
N ASP A 699 2.18 3.45 -1.96
CA ASP A 699 0.82 3.37 -1.43
C ASP A 699 0.76 2.80 0.01
N GLY A 700 1.91 2.63 0.67
CA GLY A 700 2.01 2.13 2.04
C GLY A 700 1.76 0.63 2.18
N ARG A 701 1.68 -0.13 1.06
CA ARG A 701 1.59 -1.59 1.15
C ARG A 701 2.85 -2.16 1.82
N PRO A 702 2.71 -3.13 2.73
CA PRO A 702 3.88 -3.82 3.27
C PRO A 702 4.59 -4.61 2.18
N VAL A 703 5.92 -4.48 2.16
CA VAL A 703 6.82 -5.35 1.41
C VAL A 703 7.88 -5.83 2.38
N TRP A 704 8.14 -7.12 2.34
CA TRP A 704 9.08 -7.81 3.20
C TRP A 704 10.32 -8.20 2.40
N ALA A 705 11.48 -8.11 3.02
CA ALA A 705 12.74 -8.59 2.46
C ALA A 705 13.30 -9.72 3.31
N GLY A 706 13.75 -10.79 2.67
CA GLY A 706 14.29 -11.99 3.33
C GLY A 706 14.63 -13.08 2.32
N ASP A 707 15.41 -14.07 2.75
CA ASP A 707 15.75 -15.24 1.93
C ASP A 707 14.58 -16.22 1.91
N PHE A 708 13.53 -15.92 1.13
CA PHE A 708 12.32 -16.72 1.10
C PHE A 708 12.49 -18.02 0.30
N THR A 709 13.49 -18.11 -0.58
CA THR A 709 13.83 -19.34 -1.34
C THR A 709 14.74 -20.29 -0.57
N GLY A 710 15.48 -19.78 0.43
CA GLY A 710 16.52 -20.53 1.14
C GLY A 710 17.81 -20.70 0.32
N ASP A 711 18.01 -19.90 -0.73
CA ASP A 711 19.18 -19.98 -1.62
C ASP A 711 20.35 -19.08 -1.17
N GLY A 712 20.18 -18.38 -0.05
CA GLY A 712 21.16 -17.46 0.53
C GLY A 712 21.05 -16.02 0.02
N ARG A 713 20.15 -15.73 -0.92
CA ARG A 713 19.88 -14.37 -1.42
C ARG A 713 18.60 -13.83 -0.81
N ALA A 714 18.54 -12.52 -0.60
CA ALA A 714 17.30 -11.86 -0.24
C ALA A 714 16.38 -11.74 -1.46
N ASP A 715 15.09 -11.99 -1.24
CA ASP A 715 14.00 -11.65 -2.15
C ASP A 715 13.12 -10.57 -1.53
N LEU A 716 12.33 -9.91 -2.38
CA LEU A 716 11.17 -9.13 -1.97
C LEU A 716 9.93 -10.00 -1.99
N LEU A 717 9.04 -9.83 -1.02
CA LEU A 717 7.75 -10.49 -0.97
C LEU A 717 6.67 -9.50 -0.55
N PHE A 718 5.53 -9.50 -1.21
CA PHE A 718 4.39 -8.69 -0.79
C PHE A 718 3.06 -9.35 -1.19
N HIS A 719 2.00 -8.96 -0.49
CA HIS A 719 0.63 -9.35 -0.84
C HIS A 719 -0.02 -8.23 -1.64
N TYR A 720 -0.31 -8.47 -2.92
CA TYR A 720 -0.92 -7.47 -3.78
C TYR A 720 -2.44 -7.45 -3.57
N ARG A 721 -2.96 -6.37 -2.99
CA ARG A 721 -4.42 -6.25 -2.74
C ARG A 721 -5.26 -6.21 -4.02
N GLY A 722 -4.66 -5.84 -5.15
CA GLY A 722 -5.37 -5.81 -6.43
C GLY A 722 -5.83 -7.20 -6.89
N ASP A 723 -5.01 -8.23 -6.78
CA ASP A 723 -5.38 -9.60 -7.18
C ASP A 723 -5.43 -10.61 -6.02
N LEU A 724 -5.20 -10.13 -4.79
CA LEU A 724 -5.08 -10.91 -3.55
C LEU A 724 -3.96 -11.96 -3.54
N ASN A 725 -3.02 -11.87 -4.48
CA ASN A 725 -1.96 -12.84 -4.58
C ASN A 725 -0.69 -12.38 -3.86
N TRP A 726 0.13 -13.35 -3.48
CA TRP A 726 1.49 -13.10 -3.02
C TRP A 726 2.45 -13.08 -4.19
N TRP A 727 3.28 -12.05 -4.25
CA TRP A 727 4.26 -11.84 -5.30
C TRP A 727 5.66 -11.78 -4.71
N ARG A 728 6.57 -12.56 -5.30
CA ARG A 728 7.99 -12.57 -4.93
C ARG A 728 8.83 -11.99 -6.04
N GLY A 729 9.74 -11.08 -5.70
CA GLY A 729 10.71 -10.47 -6.60
C GLY A 729 12.12 -10.90 -6.23
N SER A 730 12.81 -11.58 -7.15
CA SER A 730 14.19 -12.06 -6.95
C SER A 730 15.14 -11.38 -7.92
N VAL A 731 16.28 -10.88 -7.44
CA VAL A 731 17.32 -10.29 -8.30
C VAL A 731 18.21 -11.39 -8.88
N ILE A 732 18.05 -11.67 -10.17
CA ILE A 732 18.79 -12.71 -10.89
C ILE A 732 19.47 -12.07 -12.10
N GLY A 733 20.79 -12.19 -12.20
CA GLY A 733 21.56 -11.62 -13.31
C GLY A 733 21.43 -10.10 -13.44
N GLY A 734 21.22 -9.39 -12.33
CA GLY A 734 21.01 -7.93 -12.31
C GLY A 734 19.61 -7.48 -12.71
N THR A 735 18.65 -8.40 -12.82
CA THR A 735 17.24 -8.09 -13.11
C THR A 735 16.34 -8.60 -11.99
N LEU A 736 15.41 -7.76 -11.54
CA LEU A 736 14.37 -8.11 -10.58
C LEU A 736 13.23 -8.84 -11.32
N ASN A 737 13.12 -10.14 -11.08
CA ASN A 737 12.12 -11.00 -11.70
C ASN A 737 10.98 -11.27 -10.72
N TRP A 738 9.75 -10.94 -11.14
CA TRP A 738 8.56 -11.20 -10.35
C TRP A 738 7.94 -12.55 -10.69
N THR A 739 7.65 -13.33 -9.67
CA THR A 739 6.96 -14.63 -9.74
C THR A 739 5.76 -14.62 -8.81
N LEU A 740 4.67 -15.24 -9.24
CA LEU A 740 3.52 -15.50 -8.38
C LEU A 740 3.94 -16.51 -7.31
N ALA A 741 4.00 -16.09 -6.05
CA ALA A 741 4.41 -16.93 -4.94
C ALA A 741 3.24 -17.79 -4.44
N ALA A 742 2.04 -17.22 -4.32
CA ALA A 742 0.84 -17.95 -3.93
C ALA A 742 -0.42 -17.32 -4.53
N ASN A 743 -1.36 -18.16 -4.92
CA ASN A 743 -2.75 -17.77 -5.08
C ASN A 743 -3.41 -17.87 -3.71
N TRP A 744 -4.04 -16.78 -3.26
CA TRP A 744 -4.52 -16.69 -1.88
C TRP A 744 -5.93 -16.14 -1.76
#